data_AF-A0A817H1Y2-F1
#
_entry.id   AF-A0A817H1Y2-F1
#
_cell.length_a   1.000
_cell.length_b   1.000
_cell.length_c   1.000
_cell.angle_alpha   90.00
_cell.angle_beta   90.00
_cell.angle_gamma   90.00
#
_symmetry.space_group_name_H-M   'P 1'
#
loop_
_entity.id
_entity.type
_entity.pdbx_description
1 polymer ?
#
loop_
_entity_poly.entity_id
_entity_poly.type
_entity_poly.pdbx_seq_one_letter_code
_entity_poly.pdbx_strand_id
1 'polypeptide(L)'
;MNDIERTHETKLNGLRGKKQRRAPQRQILDPVTNRPRQIVDPVTNLPQEMGDPVTNLSEYNLTDSEHDALVNGLNHVYPPEKLDQPQFVCNMEYFYARLLNVRTAYRRYEQKPSAEAVRHQLTSVQLSTASELRETSNSFRKVAQSELKKIGAEHRKTFNTLRSLAKNKSIIITRPDKGRGVVIMNRADYVQKMNAILDDRSAFTLINYDPTLDTETELTKFLLVLKKEGFISDQEHKLASPSGSRPARIYGVPKLHKKRENYPLRPVMSATKTVAYGLGKMLANRLNTLRASPYMIKDRFDFVRKIRKLELGDKKMISFDVTSLFTKVPLTYTIDMILDKIYPMCSSICKYKQRSRLCAKCRNRSDFQHLLRLATSKTHFIFDKKMYVQHNGVAMGAPLAPIIADIFMSHLEESVMDHLKQIGVCEWYRYVDDTFVLVEPTTKVENVLEILNNFHPSITFTHQLEINGSLSFLDVWVTRSPETKKFQTAVYRKDTFTGLMIKWNSFVPASYKKGTIVTMIHRALATCSTYTSLATEFENIRQIGLHNGYPLSFLDTRIGIGLSALSKALIALLIIAVVATAVTVPAVLLTRPTAQSSTTLTYTNSSTELSTMTISSADTTTIVSMASVNTEITSNVVLTTMETTVDIASTVSITADMTSITAADMTSITAADMTSITAADMTSITAADMTSITAASSASTIIANVTAPIAGKI
;
A
#
# COMPACT_ATOMS: atom_id res chain seq x y z
N MET A 1 39.49 -2.11 74.40
CA MET A 1 39.73 -0.74 74.85
C MET A 1 40.45 0.10 73.78
N ASN A 2 40.30 0.00 72.45
CA ASN A 2 39.32 -0.49 71.45
C ASN A 2 37.93 0.17 71.37
N ASP A 3 37.66 1.22 72.16
CA ASP A 3 36.40 2.00 72.08
C ASP A 3 36.62 3.53 72.19
N ILE A 4 37.84 4.03 72.01
CA ILE A 4 38.13 5.48 72.03
C ILE A 4 38.64 6.01 70.67
N GLU A 5 39.12 5.15 69.76
CA GLU A 5 39.53 5.55 68.40
C GLU A 5 38.41 5.48 67.35
N ARG A 6 37.27 4.87 67.67
CA ARG A 6 36.07 4.84 66.78
C ARG A 6 35.20 6.10 66.83
N THR A 7 35.55 7.07 67.68
CA THR A 7 34.73 8.27 67.91
C THR A 7 35.30 9.57 67.32
N HIS A 8 36.51 9.53 66.76
CA HIS A 8 37.16 10.70 66.13
C HIS A 8 37.16 10.71 64.59
N GLU A 9 37.07 9.57 63.91
CA GLU A 9 36.94 9.52 62.43
C GLU A 9 35.53 9.87 61.94
N THR A 10 34.50 9.62 62.75
CA THR A 10 33.10 9.92 62.42
C THR A 10 32.76 11.41 62.50
N LYS A 11 33.62 12.24 63.13
CA LYS A 11 33.40 13.69 63.29
C LYS A 11 34.09 14.56 62.23
N LEU A 12 35.02 14.03 61.43
CA LEU A 12 35.76 14.79 60.41
C LEU A 12 35.15 14.71 58.99
N ASN A 13 34.31 13.72 58.70
CA ASN A 13 33.63 13.61 57.40
C ASN A 13 32.29 14.38 57.31
N GLY A 14 31.82 14.96 58.42
CA GLY A 14 30.53 15.68 58.49
C GLY A 14 30.56 17.17 58.06
N LEU A 15 31.70 17.72 57.63
CA LEU A 15 31.84 19.17 57.38
C LEU A 15 32.18 19.59 55.94
N ARG A 16 32.25 18.66 54.97
CA ARG A 16 32.36 19.01 53.54
C ARG A 16 31.06 18.68 52.80
N GLY A 17 30.08 19.57 52.91
CA GLY A 17 28.83 19.44 52.16
C GLY A 17 27.73 20.42 52.52
N LYS A 18 28.03 21.71 52.69
CA LYS A 18 26.98 22.76 52.79
C LYS A 18 26.73 23.38 51.40
N LYS A 19 25.64 22.98 50.74
CA LYS A 19 24.87 23.84 49.83
C LYS A 19 23.39 23.75 50.19
N GLN A 20 22.72 24.89 50.13
CA GLN A 20 21.46 25.23 50.77
C GLN A 20 20.25 24.35 50.37
N ARG A 21 19.34 24.22 51.33
CA ARG A 21 18.04 23.53 51.30
C ARG A 21 17.08 24.12 50.25
N ARG A 22 16.44 23.25 49.47
CA ARG A 22 15.06 23.40 48.95
C ARG A 22 14.22 22.22 49.47
N ALA A 23 12.95 22.50 49.79
CA ALA A 23 12.00 21.60 50.43
C ALA A 23 11.77 20.27 49.69
N PRO A 24 11.38 19.18 50.37
CA PRO A 24 11.24 17.86 49.74
C PRO A 24 9.99 17.82 48.85
N GLN A 25 10.18 17.76 47.53
CA GLN A 25 9.19 17.20 46.63
C GLN A 25 9.17 15.69 46.86
N ARG A 26 8.02 15.16 47.31
CA ARG A 26 7.72 13.73 47.28
C ARG A 26 7.95 13.22 45.86
N GLN A 27 9.04 12.48 45.64
CA GLN A 27 9.16 11.62 44.48
C GLN A 27 8.20 10.46 44.69
N ILE A 28 7.04 10.54 44.01
CA ILE A 28 6.24 9.35 43.74
C ILE A 28 7.05 8.55 42.73
N LEU A 29 7.65 7.46 43.20
CA LEU A 29 8.12 6.37 42.36
C LEU A 29 6.89 5.76 41.69
N ASP A 30 6.71 6.04 40.40
CA ASP A 30 5.67 5.45 39.56
C ASP A 30 6.28 4.29 38.76
N PRO A 31 5.83 3.03 38.93
CA PRO A 31 6.40 1.87 38.26
C PRO A 31 5.88 1.74 36.82
N VAL A 32 5.80 2.82 36.06
CA VAL A 32 5.50 2.82 34.61
C VAL A 32 6.12 4.06 33.95
N THR A 33 7.45 4.14 33.90
CA THR A 33 8.10 5.24 33.13
C THR A 33 8.52 4.76 31.75
N ASN A 34 7.61 5.05 30.81
CA ASN A 34 7.88 5.44 29.44
C ASN A 34 9.31 5.95 29.20
N ARG A 35 10.16 5.12 28.60
CA ARG A 35 11.03 5.67 27.54
C ARG A 35 10.16 5.81 26.29
N PRO A 36 9.92 7.03 25.78
CA PRO A 36 9.26 7.18 24.50
C PRO A 36 10.04 6.38 23.45
N ARG A 37 9.35 5.88 22.41
CA ARG A 37 10.05 5.55 21.15
C ARG A 37 10.96 6.74 20.86
N GLN A 38 12.23 6.53 20.50
CA GLN A 38 13.01 7.64 19.96
C GLN A 38 12.32 7.99 18.64
N ILE A 39 11.38 8.93 18.70
CA ILE A 39 10.69 9.41 17.53
C ILE A 39 11.63 10.45 16.94
N VAL A 40 12.41 10.00 15.97
CA VAL A 40 13.43 10.81 15.32
C VAL A 40 12.76 11.66 14.27
N ASP A 41 12.91 12.98 14.37
CA ASP A 41 12.46 13.90 13.34
C ASP A 41 13.25 13.65 12.04
N PRO A 42 12.56 13.27 10.94
CA PRO A 42 13.19 12.97 9.66
C PRO A 42 13.73 14.23 8.94
N VAL A 43 13.41 15.44 9.41
CA VAL A 43 13.88 16.69 8.81
C VAL A 43 15.23 17.14 9.39
N THR A 44 15.51 16.82 10.66
CA THR A 44 16.72 17.25 11.37
C THR A 44 17.86 16.22 11.39
N ASN A 45 17.62 14.98 10.95
CA ASN A 45 18.67 13.96 10.87
C ASN A 45 19.06 13.63 9.43
N LEU A 46 20.38 13.64 9.20
CA LEU A 46 21.09 13.10 8.04
C LEU A 46 20.68 11.63 7.77
N PRO A 47 20.98 11.07 6.58
CA PRO A 47 20.31 9.89 6.05
C PRO A 47 20.20 8.76 7.08
N GLN A 48 18.98 8.25 7.28
CA GLN A 48 18.71 7.16 8.22
C GLN A 48 19.69 6.00 7.94
N GLU A 49 20.57 5.68 8.89
CA GLU A 49 21.53 4.59 8.72
C GLU A 49 20.80 3.31 8.34
N MET A 50 21.26 2.67 7.27
CA MET A 50 20.62 1.46 6.75
C MET A 50 20.94 0.29 7.68
N GLY A 51 19.94 -0.19 8.41
CA GLY A 51 20.08 -1.37 9.24
C GLY A 51 20.26 -2.65 8.41
N ASP A 52 20.87 -3.66 9.03
CA ASP A 52 20.99 -5.00 8.44
C ASP A 52 19.60 -5.55 8.05
N PRO A 53 19.36 -5.91 6.78
CA PRO A 53 18.11 -6.54 6.37
C PRO A 53 17.84 -7.89 7.04
N VAL A 54 18.84 -8.56 7.61
CA VAL A 54 18.70 -9.85 8.29
C VAL A 54 18.62 -9.65 9.79
N THR A 55 17.52 -10.08 10.40
CA THR A 55 17.33 -10.13 11.85
C THR A 55 17.34 -11.57 12.32
N ASN A 56 18.41 -12.00 12.99
CA ASN A 56 18.49 -13.34 13.57
C ASN A 56 18.00 -13.33 15.02
N LEU A 57 16.84 -13.96 15.26
CA LEU A 57 16.25 -14.20 16.58
C LEU A 57 16.38 -15.67 17.02
N SER A 58 17.19 -16.45 16.30
CA SER A 58 17.42 -17.87 16.58
C SER A 58 18.79 -18.09 17.22
N GLU A 59 18.99 -19.28 17.78
CA GLU A 59 20.29 -19.72 18.29
C GLU A 59 21.22 -20.21 17.17
N TYR A 60 20.71 -20.34 15.94
CA TYR A 60 21.50 -20.76 14.79
C TYR A 60 22.40 -19.62 14.32
N ASN A 61 23.71 -19.81 14.44
CA ASN A 61 24.70 -18.87 13.93
C ASN A 61 24.82 -19.03 12.42
N LEU A 62 24.42 -17.99 11.68
CA LEU A 62 24.61 -17.94 10.23
C LEU A 62 26.10 -17.89 9.90
N THR A 63 26.50 -18.65 8.89
CA THR A 63 27.77 -18.40 8.19
C THR A 63 27.67 -17.12 7.36
N ASP A 64 28.80 -16.49 7.06
CA ASP A 64 28.84 -15.29 6.20
C ASP A 64 28.15 -15.55 4.86
N SER A 65 28.36 -16.73 4.27
CA SER A 65 27.72 -17.11 3.00
C SER A 65 26.20 -17.25 3.08
N GLU A 66 25.66 -17.67 4.22
CA GLU A 66 24.21 -17.74 4.44
C GLU A 66 23.65 -16.34 4.68
N HIS A 67 24.34 -15.51 5.46
CA HIS A 67 23.97 -14.11 5.70
C HIS A 67 23.93 -13.33 4.39
N ASP A 68 25.01 -13.35 3.60
CA ASP A 68 25.11 -12.70 2.28
C ASP A 68 23.98 -13.12 1.34
N ALA A 69 23.60 -14.39 1.37
CA ALA A 69 22.50 -14.91 0.56
C ALA A 69 21.14 -14.34 0.98
N LEU A 70 20.92 -14.11 2.28
CA LEU A 70 19.69 -13.59 2.86
C LEU A 70 19.59 -12.06 2.83
N VAL A 71 20.71 -11.34 2.80
CA VAL A 71 20.76 -9.86 2.70
C VAL A 71 20.04 -9.35 1.45
N ASN A 72 19.99 -10.16 0.39
CA ASN A 72 19.25 -9.84 -0.82
C ASN A 72 17.72 -9.80 -0.62
N GLY A 73 17.21 -10.39 0.49
CA GLY A 73 15.80 -10.46 0.82
C GLY A 73 15.08 -11.64 0.17
N LEU A 74 13.88 -11.93 0.68
CA LEU A 74 13.06 -13.07 0.21
C LEU A 74 12.44 -12.85 -1.18
N ASN A 75 12.47 -11.62 -1.70
CA ASN A 75 11.93 -11.25 -3.01
C ASN A 75 13.01 -11.13 -4.09
N HIS A 76 14.27 -11.42 -3.77
CA HIS A 76 15.33 -11.42 -4.76
C HIS A 76 15.16 -12.62 -5.69
N VAL A 77 15.21 -12.37 -7.00
CA VAL A 77 15.11 -13.42 -7.99
C VAL A 77 16.50 -13.65 -8.56
N TYR A 78 17.04 -14.84 -8.34
CA TYR A 78 18.25 -15.28 -9.01
C TYR A 78 17.88 -15.85 -10.38
N PRO A 79 18.72 -15.63 -11.40
CA PRO A 79 18.46 -16.15 -12.75
C PRO A 79 18.49 -17.69 -12.74
N PRO A 80 17.60 -18.34 -13.52
CA PRO A 80 17.57 -19.79 -13.59
C PRO A 80 18.78 -20.33 -14.37
N GLU A 81 19.27 -21.51 -13.99
CA GLU A 81 20.40 -22.16 -14.68
C GLU A 81 20.03 -22.65 -16.09
N LYS A 82 18.73 -22.87 -16.34
CA LYS A 82 18.20 -23.36 -17.60
C LYS A 82 17.02 -22.51 -18.02
N LEU A 83 16.94 -22.22 -19.32
CA LEU A 83 15.75 -21.65 -19.91
C LEU A 83 14.61 -22.67 -19.89
N ASP A 84 13.43 -22.25 -19.44
CA ASP A 84 12.20 -23.01 -19.62
C ASP A 84 11.80 -22.99 -21.09
N GLN A 85 12.22 -24.03 -21.82
CA GLN A 85 12.00 -24.13 -23.26
C GLN A 85 10.51 -24.25 -23.61
N PRO A 86 9.70 -25.13 -22.98
CA PRO A 86 8.25 -25.16 -23.23
C PRO A 86 7.62 -23.79 -23.07
N GLN A 87 7.94 -23.10 -21.97
CA GLN A 87 7.33 -21.82 -21.69
C GLN A 87 7.75 -20.73 -22.67
N PHE A 88 9.04 -20.72 -23.05
CA PHE A 88 9.54 -19.84 -24.11
C PHE A 88 8.77 -20.06 -25.41
N VAL A 89 8.57 -21.32 -25.81
CA VAL A 89 7.82 -21.67 -27.03
C VAL A 89 6.37 -21.17 -26.93
N CYS A 90 5.66 -21.47 -25.83
CA CYS A 90 4.28 -21.01 -25.63
C CYS A 90 4.15 -19.49 -25.68
N ASN A 91 5.11 -18.76 -25.10
CA ASN A 91 5.11 -17.29 -25.15
C ASN A 91 5.35 -16.76 -26.55
N MET A 92 6.26 -17.40 -27.31
CA MET A 92 6.51 -17.03 -28.69
C MET A 92 5.30 -17.31 -29.57
N GLU A 93 4.64 -18.46 -29.40
CA GLU A 93 3.37 -18.76 -30.07
C GLU A 93 2.28 -17.73 -29.74
N TYR A 94 2.17 -17.35 -28.46
CA TYR A 94 1.23 -16.31 -28.04
C TYR A 94 1.57 -14.95 -28.66
N PHE A 95 2.84 -14.56 -28.68
CA PHE A 95 3.32 -13.34 -29.32
C PHE A 95 3.02 -13.35 -30.83
N TYR A 96 3.31 -14.45 -31.52
CA TYR A 96 3.02 -14.62 -32.94
C TYR A 96 1.52 -14.53 -33.24
N ALA A 97 0.69 -15.20 -32.44
CA ALA A 97 -0.76 -15.12 -32.59
C ALA A 97 -1.27 -13.69 -32.46
N ARG A 98 -0.74 -12.91 -31.50
CA ARG A 98 -1.11 -11.50 -31.33
C ARG A 98 -0.62 -10.64 -32.49
N LEU A 99 0.62 -10.81 -32.92
CA LEU A 99 1.22 -10.04 -34.02
C LEU A 99 0.48 -10.28 -35.35
N LEU A 100 0.10 -11.54 -35.61
CA LEU A 100 -0.65 -11.95 -36.80
C LEU A 100 -2.16 -11.74 -36.67
N ASN A 101 -2.65 -11.19 -35.56
CA ASN A 101 -4.07 -11.02 -35.23
C ASN A 101 -4.89 -12.34 -35.35
N VAL A 102 -4.23 -13.48 -35.17
CA VAL A 102 -4.86 -14.80 -35.15
C VAL A 102 -5.48 -14.97 -33.76
N ARG A 103 -6.81 -15.03 -33.69
CA ARG A 103 -7.53 -15.21 -32.41
C ARG A 103 -7.14 -16.56 -31.78
N THR A 104 -6.25 -16.55 -30.80
CA THR A 104 -5.95 -17.70 -29.93
C THR A 104 -7.06 -17.92 -28.91
N ALA A 105 -8.24 -18.32 -29.38
CA ALA A 105 -9.29 -18.82 -28.51
C ALA A 105 -9.07 -20.32 -28.27
N TYR A 106 -8.20 -20.67 -27.31
CA TYR A 106 -7.95 -22.07 -26.92
C TYR A 106 -9.25 -22.81 -26.50
N ARG A 107 -10.29 -22.10 -26.06
CA ARG A 107 -11.59 -22.67 -25.66
C ARG A 107 -12.63 -22.85 -26.77
N ARG A 108 -12.32 -22.57 -28.04
CA ARG A 108 -13.28 -22.75 -29.16
C ARG A 108 -12.86 -23.81 -30.19
N TYR A 109 -11.77 -24.54 -29.94
CA TYR A 109 -11.30 -25.55 -30.89
C TYR A 109 -12.12 -26.86 -30.87
N GLU A 110 -12.85 -27.17 -29.80
CA GLU A 110 -13.56 -28.45 -29.66
C GLU A 110 -15.02 -28.45 -30.13
N GLN A 111 -15.57 -27.33 -30.63
CA GLN A 111 -17.01 -27.22 -30.95
C GLN A 111 -17.31 -26.60 -32.32
N LYS A 112 -16.45 -26.77 -33.31
CA LYS A 112 -16.80 -26.40 -34.69
C LYS A 112 -16.99 -27.64 -35.57
N PRO A 113 -18.06 -27.70 -36.39
CA PRO A 113 -18.22 -28.74 -37.39
C PRO A 113 -17.01 -28.77 -38.33
N SER A 114 -16.61 -29.95 -38.77
CA SER A 114 -15.48 -30.20 -39.70
C SER A 114 -15.48 -29.33 -40.97
N ALA A 115 -16.62 -28.75 -41.35
CA ALA A 115 -16.76 -27.87 -42.52
C ALA A 115 -16.30 -26.42 -42.27
N GLU A 116 -16.18 -26.00 -41.01
CA GLU A 116 -15.75 -24.66 -40.61
C GLU A 116 -14.33 -24.68 -40.04
N ALA A 117 -13.48 -25.52 -40.65
CA ALA A 117 -12.03 -25.44 -40.52
C ALA A 117 -11.62 -24.04 -40.93
N VAL A 118 -11.35 -23.18 -39.94
CA VAL A 118 -10.85 -21.82 -40.15
C VAL A 118 -9.57 -21.94 -40.97
N ARG A 119 -9.70 -21.73 -42.29
CA ARG A 119 -8.60 -21.38 -43.19
C ARG A 119 -8.04 -20.04 -42.70
N HIS A 120 -7.14 -20.08 -41.73
CA HIS A 120 -6.05 -19.13 -41.74
C HIS A 120 -5.05 -19.64 -42.79
N GLN A 121 -5.36 -19.45 -44.07
CA GLN A 121 -4.30 -19.43 -45.08
C GLN A 121 -3.55 -18.13 -44.85
N LEU A 122 -2.57 -18.18 -43.95
CA LEU A 122 -1.58 -17.11 -43.83
C LEU A 122 -1.07 -16.83 -45.24
N THR A 123 -1.03 -15.56 -45.64
CA THR A 123 -0.47 -15.18 -46.93
C THR A 123 0.99 -15.65 -47.02
N SER A 124 1.54 -15.81 -48.22
CA SER A 124 2.96 -16.12 -48.40
C SER A 124 3.87 -15.16 -47.61
N VAL A 125 3.49 -13.88 -47.55
CA VAL A 125 4.17 -12.84 -46.75
C VAL A 125 4.08 -13.13 -45.25
N GLN A 126 2.90 -13.51 -44.74
CA GLN A 126 2.73 -13.88 -43.33
C GLN A 126 3.49 -15.15 -42.96
N LEU A 127 3.57 -16.14 -43.87
CA LEU A 127 4.36 -17.35 -43.68
C LEU A 127 5.87 -17.06 -43.67
N SER A 128 6.35 -16.22 -44.59
CA SER A 128 7.76 -15.76 -44.60
C SER A 128 8.12 -15.05 -43.30
N THR A 129 7.29 -14.07 -42.91
CA THR A 129 7.48 -13.29 -41.67
C THR A 129 7.46 -14.20 -40.44
N ALA A 130 6.54 -15.17 -40.37
CA ALA A 130 6.47 -16.14 -39.28
C ALA A 130 7.72 -17.04 -39.22
N SER A 131 8.27 -17.42 -40.38
CA SER A 131 9.52 -18.20 -40.46
C SER A 131 10.72 -17.40 -39.96
N GLU A 132 10.91 -16.18 -40.45
CA GLU A 132 11.99 -15.27 -40.03
C GLU A 132 11.93 -14.97 -38.53
N LEU A 133 10.73 -14.73 -38.00
CA LEU A 133 10.52 -14.52 -36.58
C LEU A 133 10.84 -15.79 -35.76
N ARG A 134 10.54 -16.98 -36.29
CA ARG A 134 10.85 -18.26 -35.62
C ARG A 134 12.35 -18.53 -35.60
N GLU A 135 13.06 -18.21 -36.68
CA GLU A 135 14.51 -18.29 -36.74
C GLU A 135 15.17 -17.32 -35.76
N THR A 136 14.70 -16.07 -35.73
CA THR A 136 15.15 -15.04 -34.79
C THR A 136 14.93 -15.48 -33.35
N SER A 137 13.74 -16.01 -33.02
CA SER A 137 13.45 -16.55 -31.69
C SER A 137 14.34 -17.73 -31.32
N ASN A 138 14.67 -18.61 -32.27
CA ASN A 138 15.59 -19.72 -32.03
C ASN A 138 17.02 -19.24 -31.79
N SER A 139 17.49 -18.24 -32.54
CA SER A 139 18.80 -17.61 -32.33
C SER A 139 18.87 -16.99 -30.94
N PHE A 140 17.87 -16.18 -30.61
CA PHE A 140 17.71 -15.56 -29.30
C PHE A 140 17.69 -16.60 -28.16
N ARG A 141 16.94 -17.69 -28.32
CA ARG A 141 16.89 -18.81 -27.36
C ARG A 141 18.27 -19.39 -27.08
N LYS A 142 19.08 -19.62 -28.13
CA LYS A 142 20.44 -20.16 -27.98
C LYS A 142 21.34 -19.21 -27.21
N VAL A 143 21.29 -17.91 -27.53
CA VAL A 143 22.05 -16.86 -26.82
C VAL A 143 21.62 -16.80 -25.36
N ALA A 144 20.32 -16.69 -25.11
CA ALA A 144 19.74 -16.66 -23.77
C ALA A 144 20.17 -17.87 -22.93
N GLN A 145 20.13 -19.07 -23.51
CA GLN A 145 20.51 -20.29 -22.81
C GLN A 145 22.00 -20.33 -22.48
N SER A 146 22.86 -19.81 -23.36
CA SER A 146 24.30 -19.67 -23.10
C SER A 146 24.58 -18.70 -21.95
N GLU A 147 23.94 -17.53 -21.97
CA GLU A 147 24.11 -16.50 -20.93
C GLU A 147 23.54 -16.96 -19.59
N LEU A 148 22.35 -17.55 -19.56
CA LEU A 148 21.76 -18.10 -18.34
C LEU A 148 22.63 -19.22 -17.72
N LYS A 149 23.31 -20.01 -18.54
CA LYS A 149 24.23 -21.05 -18.04
C LYS A 149 25.44 -20.43 -17.32
N LYS A 150 25.99 -19.33 -17.85
CA LYS A 150 27.10 -18.59 -17.20
C LYS A 150 26.64 -17.97 -15.89
N ILE A 151 25.57 -17.18 -15.92
CA ILE A 151 25.06 -16.46 -14.75
C ILE A 151 24.52 -17.44 -13.68
N GLY A 152 23.83 -18.50 -14.12
CA GLY A 152 23.36 -19.54 -13.21
C GLY A 152 24.48 -20.29 -12.51
N ALA A 153 25.64 -20.48 -13.18
CA ALA A 153 26.82 -21.06 -12.54
C ALA A 153 27.40 -20.16 -11.45
N GLU A 154 27.41 -18.83 -11.67
CA GLU A 154 27.86 -17.84 -10.68
C GLU A 154 27.03 -17.89 -9.38
N HIS A 155 25.71 -18.07 -9.51
CA HIS A 155 24.80 -18.13 -8.35
C HIS A 155 24.57 -19.52 -7.77
N ARG A 156 25.14 -20.57 -8.37
CA ARG A 156 24.92 -21.96 -7.94
C ARG A 156 25.29 -22.17 -6.47
N LYS A 157 26.38 -21.56 -6.01
CA LYS A 157 26.81 -21.61 -4.60
C LYS A 157 25.75 -21.02 -3.67
N THR A 158 25.21 -19.85 -4.01
CA THR A 158 24.15 -19.17 -3.26
C THR A 158 22.87 -20.01 -3.22
N PHE A 159 22.46 -20.59 -4.35
CA PHE A 159 21.30 -21.50 -4.39
C PHE A 159 21.46 -22.72 -3.50
N ASN A 160 22.64 -23.36 -3.52
CA ASN A 160 22.93 -24.51 -2.68
C ASN A 160 22.89 -24.12 -1.19
N THR A 161 23.43 -22.94 -0.86
CA THR A 161 23.41 -22.37 0.49
C THR A 161 21.96 -22.16 0.97
N LEU A 162 21.14 -21.45 0.19
CA LEU A 162 19.73 -21.23 0.49
C LEU A 162 18.93 -22.54 0.60
N ARG A 163 19.21 -23.51 -0.28
CA ARG A 163 18.56 -24.83 -0.23
C ARG A 163 18.96 -25.63 1.00
N SER A 164 20.22 -25.55 1.43
CA SER A 164 20.70 -26.16 2.66
C SER A 164 19.99 -25.54 3.86
N LEU A 165 19.97 -24.21 3.92
CA LEU A 165 19.35 -23.45 4.99
C LEU A 165 17.83 -23.72 5.07
N ALA A 166 17.14 -23.81 3.94
CA ALA A 166 15.71 -24.15 3.88
C ALA A 166 15.38 -25.58 4.36
N LYS A 167 16.35 -26.50 4.34
CA LYS A 167 16.18 -27.86 4.89
C LYS A 167 16.35 -27.92 6.41
N ASN A 168 16.91 -26.88 7.03
CA ASN A 168 17.11 -26.85 8.46
C ASN A 168 15.74 -26.80 9.18
N LYS A 169 15.41 -27.87 9.91
CA LYS A 169 14.15 -28.00 10.64
C LYS A 169 14.15 -27.26 11.98
N SER A 170 15.32 -26.88 12.51
CA SER A 170 15.43 -26.17 13.79
C SER A 170 15.00 -24.70 13.71
N ILE A 171 15.02 -24.11 12.52
CA ILE A 171 14.71 -22.70 12.29
C ILE A 171 13.50 -22.50 11.38
N ILE A 172 12.96 -21.29 11.42
CA ILE A 172 12.00 -20.74 10.47
C ILE A 172 12.56 -19.44 9.93
N ILE A 173 12.55 -19.31 8.60
CA ILE A 173 12.91 -18.09 7.89
C ILE A 173 11.63 -17.48 7.36
N THR A 174 11.37 -16.22 7.70
CA THR A 174 10.15 -15.52 7.32
C THR A 174 10.43 -14.04 7.12
N ARG A 175 9.44 -13.31 6.62
CA ARG A 175 9.48 -11.84 6.52
C ARG A 175 8.99 -11.20 7.83
N PRO A 176 9.40 -9.98 8.17
CA PRO A 176 8.80 -9.22 9.26
C PRO A 176 7.41 -8.72 8.88
N ASP A 177 6.64 -8.34 9.90
CA ASP A 177 5.30 -7.77 9.75
C ASP A 177 5.33 -6.44 8.97
N LYS A 178 6.42 -5.67 9.14
CA LYS A 178 6.64 -4.38 8.51
C LYS A 178 8.06 -4.34 7.92
N GLY A 179 8.17 -3.86 6.69
CA GLY A 179 9.43 -3.84 5.93
C GLY A 179 9.65 -5.08 5.06
N ARG A 180 10.84 -5.17 4.44
CA ARG A 180 11.20 -6.22 3.47
C ARG A 180 12.36 -7.11 3.90
N GLY A 181 12.82 -6.96 5.15
CA GLY A 181 13.91 -7.76 5.71
C GLY A 181 13.61 -9.25 5.81
N VAL A 182 14.57 -9.99 6.35
CA VAL A 182 14.50 -11.42 6.63
C VAL A 182 14.58 -11.62 8.14
N VAL A 183 13.72 -12.47 8.69
CA VAL A 183 13.74 -12.84 10.10
C VAL A 183 13.96 -14.34 10.23
N ILE A 184 14.90 -14.71 11.09
CA ILE A 184 15.17 -16.11 11.44
C ILE A 184 14.75 -16.31 12.87
N MET A 185 14.01 -17.37 13.15
CA MET A 185 13.53 -17.72 14.49
C MET A 185 13.76 -19.20 14.74
N ASN A 186 13.96 -19.58 16.01
CA ASN A 186 13.85 -20.99 16.39
C ASN A 186 12.44 -21.49 16.06
N ARG A 187 12.35 -22.67 15.44
CA ARG A 187 11.06 -23.28 15.09
C ARG A 187 10.22 -23.56 16.32
N ALA A 188 10.85 -24.02 17.40
CA ALA A 188 10.16 -24.29 18.67
C ALA A 188 9.46 -23.04 19.21
N ASP A 189 10.19 -21.93 19.32
CA ASP A 189 9.66 -20.64 19.80
C ASP A 189 8.53 -20.12 18.90
N TYR A 190 8.70 -20.24 17.58
CA TYR A 190 7.67 -19.85 16.63
C TYR A 190 6.38 -20.66 16.80
N VAL A 191 6.50 -21.99 16.91
CA VAL A 191 5.36 -22.89 17.12
C VAL A 191 4.70 -22.61 18.47
N GLN A 192 5.48 -22.38 19.53
CA GLN A 192 4.96 -22.00 20.84
C GLN A 192 4.18 -20.69 20.78
N LYS A 193 4.74 -19.64 20.15
CA LYS A 193 4.06 -18.34 19.97
C LYS A 193 2.77 -18.46 19.18
N MET A 194 2.74 -19.30 18.13
CA MET A 194 1.51 -19.55 17.38
C MET A 194 0.48 -20.34 18.19
N ASN A 195 0.91 -21.37 18.93
CA ASN A 195 0.01 -22.13 19.79
C ASN A 195 -0.59 -21.24 20.89
N ALA A 196 0.19 -20.34 21.48
CA ALA A 196 -0.33 -19.38 22.46
C ALA A 196 -1.47 -18.49 21.90
N ILE A 197 -1.45 -18.19 20.60
CA ILE A 197 -2.55 -17.48 19.92
C ILE A 197 -3.74 -18.43 19.69
N LEU A 198 -3.47 -19.66 19.25
CA LEU A 198 -4.48 -20.65 18.89
C LEU A 198 -5.14 -21.34 20.10
N ASP A 199 -4.56 -21.20 21.29
CA ASP A 199 -5.09 -21.73 22.55
C ASP A 199 -6.25 -20.87 23.10
N ASP A 200 -6.54 -19.71 22.49
CA ASP A 200 -7.73 -18.92 22.78
C ASP A 200 -9.02 -19.67 22.38
N ARG A 201 -9.60 -20.37 23.36
CA ARG A 201 -10.84 -21.14 23.22
C ARG A 201 -12.07 -20.27 22.93
N SER A 202 -11.98 -18.96 23.20
CA SER A 202 -13.06 -18.03 22.85
C SER A 202 -13.13 -17.72 21.35
N ALA A 203 -12.07 -18.03 20.59
CA ALA A 203 -11.99 -17.80 19.15
C ALA A 203 -11.79 -19.09 18.34
N PHE A 204 -11.03 -20.06 18.86
CA PHE A 204 -10.57 -21.24 18.13
C PHE A 204 -10.93 -22.56 18.80
N THR A 205 -11.29 -23.54 17.97
CA THR A 205 -11.56 -24.93 18.38
C THR A 205 -10.72 -25.89 17.55
N LEU A 206 -10.07 -26.85 18.21
CA LEU A 206 -9.33 -27.93 17.54
C LEU A 206 -10.31 -29.00 17.04
N ILE A 207 -10.15 -29.44 15.80
CA ILE A 207 -10.94 -30.52 15.19
C ILE A 207 -10.04 -31.63 14.65
N ASN A 208 -10.59 -32.85 14.58
CA ASN A 208 -9.89 -34.08 14.19
C ASN A 208 -10.28 -34.61 12.80
N TYR A 209 -11.06 -33.84 12.03
CA TYR A 209 -11.50 -34.18 10.68
C TYR A 209 -11.44 -32.94 9.78
N ASP A 210 -11.41 -33.13 8.46
CA ASP A 210 -11.41 -32.04 7.48
C ASP A 210 -12.84 -31.74 6.98
N PRO A 211 -13.45 -30.60 7.34
CA PRO A 211 -14.82 -30.25 6.95
C PRO A 211 -14.91 -29.62 5.54
N THR A 212 -13.81 -29.57 4.78
CA THR A 212 -13.77 -28.85 3.48
C THR A 212 -14.86 -29.32 2.54
N LEU A 213 -14.98 -30.64 2.32
CA LEU A 213 -15.91 -31.22 1.36
C LEU A 213 -17.38 -31.02 1.79
N ASP A 214 -17.64 -31.18 3.08
CA ASP A 214 -18.98 -30.98 3.66
C ASP A 214 -19.43 -29.52 3.49
N THR A 215 -18.54 -28.58 3.82
CA THR A 215 -18.80 -27.14 3.69
C THR A 215 -18.95 -26.72 2.24
N GLU A 216 -18.13 -27.26 1.32
CA GLU A 216 -18.24 -27.02 -0.12
C GLU A 216 -19.59 -27.52 -0.66
N THR A 217 -20.02 -28.70 -0.21
CA THR A 217 -21.32 -29.29 -0.59
C THR A 217 -22.49 -28.47 -0.06
N GLU A 218 -22.44 -28.07 1.21
CA GLU A 218 -23.45 -27.20 1.85
C GLU A 218 -23.59 -25.88 1.08
N LEU A 219 -22.46 -25.18 0.86
CA LEU A 219 -22.43 -23.91 0.16
C LEU A 219 -22.96 -24.03 -1.27
N THR A 220 -22.51 -25.03 -2.02
CA THR A 220 -22.91 -25.22 -3.42
C THR A 220 -24.41 -25.47 -3.54
N LYS A 221 -24.97 -26.35 -2.69
CA LYS A 221 -26.42 -26.60 -2.65
C LYS A 221 -27.20 -25.33 -2.32
N PHE A 222 -26.72 -24.57 -1.36
CA PHE A 222 -27.38 -23.34 -0.93
C PHE A 222 -27.34 -22.25 -2.02
N LEU A 223 -26.19 -22.04 -2.67
CA LEU A 223 -26.06 -21.08 -3.78
C LEU A 223 -26.98 -21.43 -4.96
N LEU A 224 -27.16 -22.72 -5.27
CA LEU A 224 -28.09 -23.16 -6.32
C LEU A 224 -29.54 -22.80 -5.99
N VAL A 225 -29.97 -22.94 -4.74
CA VAL A 225 -31.30 -22.52 -4.29
C VAL A 225 -31.45 -21.01 -4.44
N LEU A 226 -30.49 -20.23 -3.95
CA LEU A 226 -30.54 -18.76 -4.04
C LEU A 226 -30.55 -18.26 -5.49
N LYS A 227 -29.84 -18.94 -6.39
CA LYS A 227 -29.85 -18.63 -7.83
C LYS A 227 -31.23 -18.92 -8.45
N LYS A 228 -31.83 -20.07 -8.15
CA LYS A 228 -33.17 -20.43 -8.64
C LYS A 228 -34.25 -19.46 -8.14
N GLU A 229 -34.10 -18.97 -6.91
CA GLU A 229 -34.99 -17.97 -6.31
C GLU A 229 -34.71 -16.52 -6.77
N GLY A 230 -33.68 -16.30 -7.60
CA GLY A 230 -33.30 -14.97 -8.08
C GLY A 230 -32.67 -14.05 -7.02
N PHE A 231 -32.26 -14.59 -5.87
CA PHE A 231 -31.61 -13.81 -4.80
C PHE A 231 -30.16 -13.44 -5.13
N ILE A 232 -29.48 -14.28 -5.91
CA ILE A 232 -28.16 -14.00 -6.50
C ILE A 232 -28.22 -14.11 -8.02
N SER A 233 -27.45 -13.27 -8.70
CA SER A 233 -27.28 -13.31 -10.15
C SER A 233 -26.38 -14.46 -10.59
N ASP A 234 -26.37 -14.77 -11.90
CA ASP A 234 -25.45 -15.76 -12.48
C ASP A 234 -23.98 -15.44 -12.25
N GLN A 235 -23.63 -14.15 -12.33
CA GLN A 235 -22.26 -13.68 -12.11
C GLN A 235 -21.85 -13.84 -10.65
N GLU A 236 -22.75 -13.53 -9.71
CA GLU A 236 -22.52 -13.73 -8.28
C GLU A 236 -22.42 -15.21 -7.92
N HIS A 237 -23.30 -16.05 -8.48
CA HIS A 237 -23.21 -17.50 -8.32
C HIS A 237 -21.86 -18.01 -8.81
N LYS A 238 -21.40 -17.59 -9.99
CA LYS A 238 -20.10 -17.99 -10.55
C LYS A 238 -18.93 -17.53 -9.68
N LEU A 239 -19.00 -16.31 -9.11
CA LEU A 239 -17.97 -15.77 -8.23
C LEU A 239 -17.93 -16.49 -6.88
N ALA A 240 -19.10 -16.81 -6.32
CA ALA A 240 -19.23 -17.42 -5.00
C ALA A 240 -19.02 -18.94 -4.99
N SER A 241 -19.26 -19.61 -6.12
CA SER A 241 -19.16 -21.06 -6.20
C SER A 241 -17.71 -21.53 -5.99
N PRO A 242 -17.46 -22.36 -4.96
CA PRO A 242 -16.15 -23.00 -4.79
C PRO A 242 -15.91 -24.07 -5.87
N SER A 243 -14.63 -24.37 -6.12
CA SER A 243 -14.21 -25.50 -6.97
C SER A 243 -12.84 -25.98 -6.53
N GLY A 244 -12.77 -27.23 -6.07
CA GLY A 244 -11.51 -27.86 -5.63
C GLY A 244 -10.92 -27.16 -4.41
N SER A 245 -11.75 -26.92 -3.38
CA SER A 245 -11.34 -26.19 -2.20
C SER A 245 -10.32 -26.96 -1.37
N ARG A 246 -9.58 -26.22 -0.55
CA ARG A 246 -8.66 -26.77 0.46
C ARG A 246 -8.83 -26.04 1.79
N PRO A 247 -8.42 -26.65 2.91
CA PRO A 247 -8.26 -25.93 4.17
C PRO A 247 -7.32 -24.73 4.01
N ALA A 248 -7.60 -23.67 4.77
CA ALA A 248 -6.69 -22.53 4.83
C ALA A 248 -5.39 -22.93 5.53
N ARG A 249 -4.34 -22.14 5.35
CA ARG A 249 -3.08 -22.28 6.10
C ARG A 249 -2.85 -21.02 6.89
N ILE A 250 -2.60 -21.14 8.18
CA ILE A 250 -2.25 -20.00 9.03
C ILE A 250 -0.74 -19.97 9.26
N TYR A 251 -0.18 -18.77 9.30
CA TYR A 251 1.23 -18.53 9.61
C TYR A 251 1.37 -17.23 10.38
N GLY A 252 2.35 -17.16 11.28
CA GLY A 252 2.73 -15.96 12.02
C GLY A 252 3.80 -15.15 11.30
N VAL A 253 3.66 -13.82 11.34
CA VAL A 253 4.65 -12.86 10.85
C VAL A 253 5.18 -12.03 12.03
N PRO A 254 6.50 -12.01 12.32
CA PRO A 254 7.05 -11.36 13.51
C PRO A 254 6.94 -9.82 13.44
N LYS A 255 6.37 -9.23 14.50
CA LYS A 255 6.27 -7.77 14.69
C LYS A 255 7.58 -7.21 15.28
N LEU A 256 8.60 -7.02 14.45
CA LEU A 256 9.93 -6.53 14.88
C LEU A 256 9.91 -5.19 15.64
N HIS A 257 8.90 -4.37 15.39
CA HIS A 257 8.72 -3.07 16.04
C HIS A 257 8.15 -3.15 17.47
N LYS A 258 7.79 -4.36 17.94
CA LYS A 258 7.26 -4.64 19.29
C LYS A 258 8.27 -5.46 20.10
N LYS A 259 9.51 -4.97 20.21
CA LYS A 259 10.61 -5.65 20.95
C LYS A 259 10.25 -5.95 22.40
N ARG A 260 9.56 -5.02 23.07
CA ARG A 260 9.13 -5.15 24.49
C ARG A 260 8.17 -6.31 24.73
N GLU A 261 7.41 -6.71 23.71
CA GLU A 261 6.49 -7.84 23.74
C GLU A 261 7.18 -9.14 23.27
N ASN A 262 8.51 -9.18 23.28
CA ASN A 262 9.33 -10.29 22.77
C ASN A 262 8.94 -10.70 21.34
N TYR A 263 8.82 -9.72 20.43
CA TYR A 263 8.57 -9.96 19.00
C TYR A 263 7.32 -10.84 18.77
N PRO A 264 6.12 -10.36 19.10
CA PRO A 264 4.89 -11.12 18.95
C PRO A 264 4.60 -11.41 17.47
N LEU A 265 3.92 -12.51 17.20
CA LEU A 265 3.53 -12.89 15.84
C LEU A 265 2.19 -12.26 15.47
N ARG A 266 2.05 -11.76 14.24
CA ARG A 266 0.75 -11.47 13.61
C ARG A 266 0.27 -12.74 12.91
N PRO A 267 -0.84 -13.37 13.33
CA PRO A 267 -1.40 -14.50 12.62
C PRO A 267 -2.03 -14.03 11.29
N VAL A 268 -1.70 -14.71 10.20
CA VAL A 268 -2.27 -14.45 8.87
C VAL A 268 -2.75 -15.77 8.29
N MET A 269 -4.00 -15.79 7.82
CA MET A 269 -4.62 -16.94 7.20
C MET A 269 -4.62 -16.77 5.68
N SER A 270 -3.96 -17.69 4.98
CA SER A 270 -4.01 -17.80 3.52
C SER A 270 -5.37 -18.35 3.08
N ALA A 271 -6.33 -17.46 2.82
CA ALA A 271 -7.70 -17.82 2.42
C ALA A 271 -7.85 -18.30 0.96
N THR A 272 -6.82 -18.20 0.12
CA THR A 272 -6.92 -18.52 -1.31
C THR A 272 -7.25 -19.99 -1.56
N LYS A 273 -8.24 -20.23 -2.42
CA LYS A 273 -8.79 -21.57 -2.71
C LYS A 273 -9.48 -22.24 -1.50
N THR A 274 -9.87 -21.46 -0.49
CA THR A 274 -10.79 -21.97 0.55
C THR A 274 -12.23 -21.88 0.07
N VAL A 275 -13.12 -22.66 0.71
CA VAL A 275 -14.55 -22.72 0.38
C VAL A 275 -15.20 -21.33 0.38
N ALA A 276 -14.89 -20.51 1.40
CA ALA A 276 -15.49 -19.20 1.60
C ALA A 276 -14.85 -18.08 0.76
N TYR A 277 -13.76 -18.33 0.02
CA TYR A 277 -12.99 -17.26 -0.64
C TYR A 277 -13.80 -16.50 -1.70
N GLY A 278 -14.44 -17.23 -2.63
CA GLY A 278 -15.27 -16.63 -3.67
C GLY A 278 -16.52 -15.95 -3.09
N LEU A 279 -17.16 -16.62 -2.13
CA LEU A 279 -18.31 -16.07 -1.41
C LEU A 279 -17.97 -14.76 -0.70
N GLY A 280 -16.83 -14.70 -0.01
CA GLY A 280 -16.35 -13.51 0.67
C GLY A 280 -16.15 -12.33 -0.29
N LYS A 281 -15.64 -12.57 -1.51
CA LYS A 281 -15.53 -11.54 -2.55
C LYS A 281 -16.88 -11.04 -3.04
N MET A 282 -17.82 -11.96 -3.28
CA MET A 282 -19.18 -11.62 -3.68
C MET A 282 -19.86 -10.74 -2.63
N LEU A 283 -19.79 -11.13 -1.35
CA LEU A 283 -20.37 -10.37 -0.25
C LEU A 283 -19.68 -9.03 -0.01
N ALA A 284 -18.34 -8.97 -0.15
CA ALA A 284 -17.60 -7.71 -0.06
C ALA A 284 -18.13 -6.68 -1.07
N ASN A 285 -18.44 -7.11 -2.29
CA ASN A 285 -19.04 -6.24 -3.30
C ASN A 285 -20.43 -5.73 -2.89
N ARG A 286 -21.29 -6.59 -2.31
CA ARG A 286 -22.63 -6.19 -1.84
C ARG A 286 -22.57 -5.23 -0.65
N LEU A 287 -21.60 -5.38 0.24
CA LEU A 287 -21.50 -4.64 1.49
C LEU A 287 -20.63 -3.37 1.39
N ASN A 288 -19.95 -3.15 0.27
CA ASN A 288 -18.95 -2.08 0.14
C ASN A 288 -19.50 -0.67 0.40
N THR A 289 -20.80 -0.43 0.20
CA THR A 289 -21.42 0.86 0.48
C THR A 289 -21.70 1.09 1.96
N LEU A 290 -21.90 0.03 2.74
CA LEU A 290 -22.28 0.12 4.15
C LEU A 290 -21.12 0.50 5.08
N ARG A 291 -19.88 0.34 4.62
CA ARG A 291 -18.71 0.72 5.42
C ARG A 291 -18.38 2.20 5.38
N ALA A 292 -19.00 2.96 4.46
CA ALA A 292 -18.73 4.39 4.31
C ALA A 292 -19.07 5.16 5.60
N SER A 293 -18.15 6.00 6.04
CA SER A 293 -18.28 6.86 7.22
C SER A 293 -17.64 8.21 6.93
N PRO A 294 -18.18 9.34 7.42
CA PRO A 294 -17.56 10.66 7.25
C PRO A 294 -16.18 10.76 7.93
N TYR A 295 -15.93 9.89 8.90
CA TYR A 295 -14.71 9.82 9.69
C TYR A 295 -13.60 8.98 9.03
N MET A 296 -13.96 8.19 8.02
CA MET A 296 -13.03 7.32 7.31
C MET A 296 -12.22 8.10 6.27
N ILE A 297 -10.92 7.90 6.26
CA ILE A 297 -10.03 8.39 5.21
C ILE A 297 -9.73 7.27 4.21
N LYS A 298 -9.59 7.63 2.94
CA LYS A 298 -9.37 6.65 1.87
C LYS A 298 -7.97 6.06 1.92
N ASP A 299 -6.97 6.92 2.05
CA ASP A 299 -5.56 6.56 2.10
C ASP A 299 -4.76 7.70 2.74
N ARG A 300 -3.44 7.52 2.83
CA ARG A 300 -2.53 8.54 3.36
C ARG A 300 -2.56 9.85 2.57
N PHE A 301 -2.80 9.83 1.26
CA PHE A 301 -2.80 11.04 0.44
C PHE A 301 -4.06 11.86 0.70
N ASP A 302 -5.20 11.20 0.91
CA ASP A 302 -6.42 11.84 1.40
C ASP A 302 -6.19 12.47 2.77
N PHE A 303 -5.52 11.76 3.69
CA PHE A 303 -5.12 12.31 4.98
C PHE A 303 -4.23 13.55 4.85
N VAL A 304 -3.14 13.48 4.06
CA VAL A 304 -2.22 14.60 3.83
C VAL A 304 -2.97 15.83 3.30
N ARG A 305 -3.89 15.63 2.35
CA ARG A 305 -4.71 16.71 1.80
C ARG A 305 -5.68 17.31 2.82
N LYS A 306 -6.23 16.50 3.74
CA LYS A 306 -7.12 16.97 4.81
C LYS A 306 -6.34 17.73 5.89
N ILE A 307 -5.28 17.13 6.44
CA ILE A 307 -4.50 17.69 7.54
C ILE A 307 -3.83 19.02 7.16
N ARG A 308 -3.36 19.18 5.92
CA ARG A 308 -2.72 20.43 5.45
C ARG A 308 -3.68 21.62 5.35
N LYS A 309 -4.98 21.36 5.17
CA LYS A 309 -6.01 22.41 5.11
C LYS A 309 -6.39 22.92 6.50
N LEU A 310 -6.05 22.17 7.55
CA LEU A 310 -6.38 22.54 8.91
C LEU A 310 -5.41 23.62 9.39
N GLU A 311 -5.98 24.69 9.92
CA GLU A 311 -5.25 25.67 10.70
C GLU A 311 -5.13 25.20 12.14
N LEU A 312 -3.97 25.46 12.71
CA LEU A 312 -3.60 25.00 14.01
C LEU A 312 -3.77 26.12 15.03
N GLY A 313 -4.58 25.84 16.05
CA GLY A 313 -4.56 26.54 17.34
C GLY A 313 -3.71 25.77 18.34
N ASP A 314 -4.10 25.74 19.62
CA ASP A 314 -3.36 25.02 20.67
C ASP A 314 -3.72 23.52 20.79
N LYS A 315 -4.52 23.00 19.85
CA LYS A 315 -5.05 21.62 19.84
C LYS A 315 -3.94 20.56 19.91
N LYS A 316 -4.19 19.44 20.57
CA LYS A 316 -3.23 18.32 20.71
C LYS A 316 -3.50 17.22 19.69
N MET A 317 -2.45 16.64 19.10
CA MET A 317 -2.57 15.44 18.25
C MET A 317 -2.50 14.17 19.09
N ILE A 318 -3.40 13.24 18.78
CA ILE A 318 -3.46 11.92 19.41
C ILE A 318 -3.67 10.88 18.33
N SER A 319 -2.96 9.76 18.43
CA SER A 319 -3.24 8.58 17.65
C SER A 319 -3.87 7.51 18.54
N PHE A 320 -4.97 6.92 18.09
CA PHE A 320 -5.56 5.74 18.71
C PHE A 320 -5.34 4.51 17.82
N ASP A 321 -5.12 3.36 18.46
CA ASP A 321 -4.96 2.05 17.81
C ASP A 321 -5.88 1.02 18.49
N VAL A 322 -6.57 0.20 17.68
CA VAL A 322 -7.42 -0.87 18.18
C VAL A 322 -6.62 -2.16 18.37
N THR A 323 -6.65 -2.68 19.58
CA THR A 323 -5.90 -3.89 19.93
C THR A 323 -6.49 -5.13 19.23
N SER A 324 -5.79 -5.61 18.19
CA SER A 324 -6.13 -6.85 17.47
C SER A 324 -7.55 -6.83 16.88
N LEU A 325 -7.91 -5.74 16.19
CA LEU A 325 -9.24 -5.48 15.63
C LEU A 325 -9.90 -6.74 15.02
N PHE A 326 -9.32 -7.33 13.98
CA PHE A 326 -9.94 -8.45 13.23
C PHE A 326 -10.34 -9.65 14.11
N THR A 327 -9.48 -10.08 15.03
CA THR A 327 -9.79 -11.22 15.92
C THR A 327 -10.80 -10.87 17.00
N LYS A 328 -10.98 -9.57 17.30
CA LYS A 328 -11.83 -9.09 18.40
C LYS A 328 -13.14 -8.45 17.96
N VAL A 329 -13.35 -8.22 16.66
CA VAL A 329 -14.64 -7.74 16.14
C VAL A 329 -15.75 -8.73 16.56
N PRO A 330 -16.82 -8.26 17.23
CA PRO A 330 -17.89 -9.13 17.72
C PRO A 330 -18.78 -9.59 16.56
N LEU A 331 -18.40 -10.69 15.91
CA LEU A 331 -18.93 -11.10 14.62
C LEU A 331 -20.47 -11.23 14.60
N THR A 332 -21.07 -11.87 15.60
CA THR A 332 -22.53 -12.02 15.66
C THR A 332 -23.24 -10.67 15.76
N TYR A 333 -22.76 -9.78 16.64
CA TYR A 333 -23.29 -8.42 16.78
C TYR A 333 -23.16 -7.63 15.47
N THR A 334 -22.02 -7.73 14.79
CA THR A 334 -21.80 -7.08 13.50
C THR A 334 -22.72 -7.62 12.40
N ILE A 335 -22.93 -8.93 12.33
CA ILE A 335 -23.86 -9.55 11.38
C ILE A 335 -25.29 -9.06 11.61
N ASP A 336 -25.75 -9.02 12.86
CA ASP A 336 -27.11 -8.60 13.18
C ASP A 336 -27.34 -7.12 12.81
N MET A 337 -26.38 -6.26 13.10
CA MET A 337 -26.38 -4.86 12.63
C MET A 337 -26.43 -4.74 11.11
N ILE A 338 -25.63 -5.52 10.36
CA ILE A 338 -25.65 -5.51 8.89
C ILE A 338 -27.04 -5.86 8.38
N LEU A 339 -27.65 -6.89 8.97
CA LEU A 339 -28.99 -7.32 8.61
C LEU A 339 -30.03 -6.24 8.92
N ASP A 340 -29.89 -5.51 10.03
CA ASP A 340 -30.79 -4.41 10.38
C ASP A 340 -30.67 -3.23 9.41
N LYS A 341 -29.45 -2.90 8.96
CA LYS A 341 -29.22 -1.85 7.96
C LYS A 341 -29.79 -2.22 6.57
N ILE A 342 -29.65 -3.48 6.12
CA ILE A 342 -30.07 -3.92 4.77
C ILE A 342 -31.55 -4.34 4.74
N TYR A 343 -31.99 -5.07 5.76
CA TYR A 343 -33.32 -5.64 5.88
C TYR A 343 -33.96 -5.17 7.19
N PRO A 344 -34.31 -3.87 7.30
CA PRO A 344 -34.98 -3.33 8.47
C PRO A 344 -36.25 -4.14 8.76
N MET A 345 -36.49 -4.41 10.04
CA MET A 345 -37.35 -5.50 10.50
C MET A 345 -38.75 -5.50 9.90
N CYS A 346 -39.13 -6.66 9.37
CA CYS A 346 -40.53 -7.07 9.15
C CYS A 346 -41.05 -7.95 10.32
N SER A 347 -40.20 -8.24 11.32
CA SER A 347 -40.44 -9.27 12.35
C SER A 347 -41.58 -8.97 13.33
N SER A 348 -41.90 -7.70 13.58
CA SER A 348 -43.06 -7.31 14.40
C SER A 348 -44.40 -7.75 13.80
N ILE A 349 -44.43 -8.11 12.51
CA ILE A 349 -45.65 -8.51 11.77
C ILE A 349 -45.61 -10.01 11.38
N CYS A 350 -44.44 -10.64 11.33
CA CYS A 350 -44.28 -12.01 10.83
C CYS A 350 -44.29 -13.05 11.96
N LYS A 351 -45.41 -13.78 12.13
CA LYS A 351 -45.63 -14.78 13.20
C LYS A 351 -44.94 -16.15 12.98
N TYR A 352 -44.35 -16.38 11.81
CA TYR A 352 -43.86 -17.70 11.41
C TYR A 352 -42.37 -17.86 11.70
N LYS A 353 -41.97 -19.01 12.30
CA LYS A 353 -40.56 -19.35 12.57
C LYS A 353 -39.94 -20.31 11.55
N GLN A 354 -40.75 -21.01 10.75
CA GLN A 354 -40.28 -21.96 9.74
C GLN A 354 -39.96 -21.24 8.43
N ARG A 355 -38.79 -21.53 7.84
CA ARG A 355 -38.30 -20.90 6.60
C ARG A 355 -39.33 -20.87 5.48
N SER A 356 -40.06 -21.97 5.25
CA SER A 356 -41.08 -22.10 4.20
C SER A 356 -42.29 -21.19 4.39
N ARG A 357 -42.49 -20.66 5.60
CA ARG A 357 -43.64 -19.81 5.98
C ARG A 357 -43.23 -18.36 6.26
N LEU A 358 -41.94 -18.02 6.09
CA LEU A 358 -41.48 -16.63 6.19
C LEU A 358 -41.96 -15.83 4.99
N CYS A 359 -42.31 -14.56 5.20
CA CYS A 359 -42.50 -13.64 4.08
C CYS A 359 -41.17 -13.44 3.33
N ALA A 360 -41.24 -12.96 2.08
CA ALA A 360 -40.06 -12.81 1.23
C ALA A 360 -38.93 -11.99 1.88
N LYS A 361 -39.27 -10.92 2.61
CA LYS A 361 -38.28 -10.09 3.33
C LYS A 361 -37.58 -10.86 4.45
N CYS A 362 -38.33 -11.59 5.28
CA CYS A 362 -37.75 -12.39 6.36
C CYS A 362 -36.93 -13.58 5.84
N ARG A 363 -37.36 -14.20 4.72
CA ARG A 363 -36.59 -15.24 4.04
C ARG A 363 -35.26 -14.69 3.53
N ASN A 364 -35.28 -13.58 2.78
CA ASN A 364 -34.08 -12.91 2.28
C ASN A 364 -33.11 -12.51 3.39
N ARG A 365 -33.63 -11.99 4.52
CA ARG A 365 -32.83 -11.69 5.70
C ARG A 365 -32.14 -12.94 6.27
N SER A 366 -32.89 -14.03 6.43
CA SER A 366 -32.35 -15.30 6.91
C SER A 366 -31.31 -15.90 5.95
N ASP A 367 -31.55 -15.79 4.64
CA ASP A 367 -30.61 -16.24 3.60
C ASP A 367 -29.32 -15.47 3.63
N PHE A 368 -29.42 -14.15 3.71
CA PHE A 368 -28.26 -13.29 3.78
C PHE A 368 -27.46 -13.51 5.07
N GLN A 369 -28.14 -13.71 6.20
CA GLN A 369 -27.49 -14.08 7.46
C GLN A 369 -26.71 -15.39 7.30
N HIS A 370 -27.30 -16.39 6.65
CA HIS A 370 -26.63 -17.68 6.43
C HIS A 370 -25.40 -17.52 5.51
N LEU A 371 -25.50 -16.73 4.43
CA LEU A 371 -24.34 -16.39 3.59
C LEU A 371 -23.21 -15.72 4.38
N LEU A 372 -23.54 -14.72 5.21
CA LEU A 372 -22.55 -14.03 6.04
C LEU A 372 -21.88 -15.00 7.01
N ARG A 373 -22.65 -15.89 7.65
CA ARG A 373 -22.10 -16.91 8.53
C ARG A 373 -21.22 -17.91 7.78
N LEU A 374 -21.61 -18.41 6.62
CA LEU A 374 -20.75 -19.30 5.81
C LEU A 374 -19.46 -18.62 5.35
N ALA A 375 -19.48 -17.30 5.14
CA ALA A 375 -18.32 -16.53 4.71
C ALA A 375 -17.35 -16.13 5.84
N THR A 376 -17.81 -16.15 7.09
CA THR A 376 -17.07 -15.60 8.24
C THR A 376 -16.94 -16.58 9.41
N SER A 377 -18.03 -17.26 9.76
CA SER A 377 -18.11 -18.26 10.81
C SER A 377 -17.69 -19.63 10.27
N LYS A 378 -16.99 -20.43 11.07
CA LYS A 378 -16.49 -21.78 10.69
C LYS A 378 -15.34 -21.78 9.68
N THR A 379 -14.51 -20.75 9.66
CA THR A 379 -13.32 -20.78 8.81
C THR A 379 -12.31 -21.77 9.39
N HIS A 380 -12.05 -22.87 8.68
CA HIS A 380 -11.09 -23.88 9.10
C HIS A 380 -9.73 -23.73 8.44
N PHE A 381 -8.68 -24.01 9.22
CA PHE A 381 -7.31 -23.87 8.79
C PHE A 381 -6.38 -24.88 9.46
N ILE A 382 -5.22 -25.09 8.83
CA ILE A 382 -4.18 -25.98 9.31
C ILE A 382 -3.02 -25.16 9.88
N PHE A 383 -2.59 -25.52 11.08
CA PHE A 383 -1.32 -25.11 11.69
C PHE A 383 -0.62 -26.33 12.28
N ASP A 384 0.67 -26.49 12.02
CA ASP A 384 1.49 -27.58 12.57
C ASP A 384 0.81 -28.97 12.50
N LYS A 385 0.25 -29.29 11.32
CA LYS A 385 -0.51 -30.52 11.02
C LYS A 385 -1.80 -30.73 11.83
N LYS A 386 -2.20 -29.76 12.66
CA LYS A 386 -3.45 -29.74 13.41
C LYS A 386 -4.47 -28.86 12.70
N MET A 387 -5.75 -29.23 12.81
CA MET A 387 -6.84 -28.48 12.19
C MET A 387 -7.63 -27.71 13.23
N TYR A 388 -7.90 -26.45 12.92
CA TYR A 388 -8.62 -25.52 13.78
C TYR A 388 -9.79 -24.92 13.03
N VAL A 389 -10.82 -24.54 13.78
CA VAL A 389 -11.95 -23.74 13.31
C VAL A 389 -11.99 -22.44 14.09
N GLN A 390 -12.07 -21.31 13.37
CA GLN A 390 -12.37 -20.03 13.97
C GLN A 390 -13.89 -19.82 14.01
N HIS A 391 -14.41 -19.56 15.21
CA HIS A 391 -15.84 -19.34 15.43
C HIS A 391 -16.18 -17.89 15.83
N ASN A 392 -15.21 -17.13 16.32
CA ASN A 392 -15.36 -15.72 16.68
C ASN A 392 -14.28 -14.82 16.07
N GLY A 393 -14.58 -13.53 15.92
CA GLY A 393 -13.78 -12.61 15.12
C GLY A 393 -13.85 -12.91 13.62
N VAL A 394 -13.09 -12.15 12.84
CA VAL A 394 -12.89 -12.40 11.41
C VAL A 394 -11.45 -12.81 11.13
N ALA A 395 -11.28 -13.77 10.23
CA ALA A 395 -9.96 -14.28 9.90
C ALA A 395 -9.14 -13.25 9.10
N MET A 396 -7.96 -12.91 9.60
CA MET A 396 -7.02 -12.03 8.89
C MET A 396 -6.58 -12.70 7.58
N GLY A 397 -6.89 -12.08 6.44
CA GLY A 397 -6.63 -12.62 5.10
C GLY A 397 -7.87 -13.15 4.38
N ALA A 398 -9.03 -13.18 5.04
CA ALA A 398 -10.31 -13.42 4.36
C ALA A 398 -10.78 -12.14 3.61
N PRO A 399 -11.28 -12.24 2.36
CA PRO A 399 -11.69 -11.08 1.56
C PRO A 399 -12.76 -10.19 2.21
N LEU A 400 -13.63 -10.79 3.04
CA LEU A 400 -14.74 -10.10 3.69
C LEU A 400 -14.33 -9.43 5.01
N ALA A 401 -13.20 -9.81 5.61
CA ALA A 401 -12.80 -9.35 6.93
C ALA A 401 -12.62 -7.83 7.05
N PRO A 402 -11.96 -7.12 6.09
CA PRO A 402 -11.85 -5.66 6.14
C PRO A 402 -13.19 -4.95 6.13
N ILE A 403 -14.14 -5.43 5.32
CA ILE A 403 -15.46 -4.82 5.20
C ILE A 403 -16.26 -4.97 6.50
N ILE A 404 -16.21 -6.16 7.14
CA ILE A 404 -16.89 -6.40 8.41
C ILE A 404 -16.30 -5.54 9.53
N ALA A 405 -14.97 -5.44 9.59
CA ALA A 405 -14.28 -4.60 10.56
C ALA A 405 -14.64 -3.11 10.36
N ASP A 406 -14.59 -2.61 9.13
CA ASP A 406 -14.95 -1.22 8.84
C ASP A 406 -16.41 -0.90 9.18
N ILE A 407 -17.36 -1.80 8.85
CA ILE A 407 -18.78 -1.59 9.20
C ILE A 407 -18.97 -1.47 10.71
N PHE A 408 -18.30 -2.34 11.49
CA PHE A 408 -18.34 -2.25 12.94
C PHE A 408 -17.74 -0.94 13.46
N MET A 409 -16.57 -0.55 12.96
CA MET A 409 -15.92 0.69 13.37
C MET A 409 -16.74 1.93 12.98
N SER A 410 -17.35 1.94 11.79
CA SER A 410 -18.25 3.02 11.36
C SER A 410 -19.46 3.15 12.29
N HIS A 411 -20.03 2.03 12.75
CA HIS A 411 -21.13 2.06 13.72
C HIS A 411 -20.71 2.54 15.11
N LEU A 412 -19.51 2.15 15.56
CA LEU A 412 -18.93 2.67 16.80
C LEU A 412 -18.82 4.20 16.72
N GLU A 413 -18.24 4.72 15.63
CA GLU A 413 -18.10 6.16 15.41
C GLU A 413 -19.45 6.89 15.37
N GLU A 414 -20.43 6.35 14.62
CA GLU A 414 -21.81 6.88 14.58
C GLU A 414 -22.42 7.01 15.98
N SER A 415 -22.10 6.09 16.89
CA SER A 415 -22.70 6.01 18.21
C SER A 415 -22.04 6.93 19.25
N VAL A 416 -20.73 7.16 19.15
CA VAL A 416 -19.98 7.89 20.19
C VAL A 416 -19.60 9.32 19.80
N MET A 417 -19.64 9.67 18.51
CA MET A 417 -19.00 10.91 18.05
C MET A 417 -19.63 12.18 18.64
N ASP A 418 -20.94 12.22 18.85
CA ASP A 418 -21.59 13.41 19.41
C ASP A 418 -21.10 13.70 20.84
N HIS A 419 -20.91 12.65 21.64
CA HIS A 419 -20.32 12.77 22.98
C HIS A 419 -18.84 13.15 22.90
N LEU A 420 -18.08 12.56 21.97
CA LEU A 420 -16.68 12.91 21.76
C LEU A 420 -16.49 14.39 21.40
N LYS A 421 -17.34 14.93 20.52
CA LYS A 421 -17.33 16.35 20.16
C LYS A 421 -17.61 17.25 21.37
N GLN A 422 -18.57 16.87 22.22
CA GLN A 422 -18.90 17.62 23.44
C GLN A 422 -17.73 17.73 24.42
N ILE A 423 -16.87 16.70 24.50
CA ILE A 423 -15.68 16.72 25.37
C ILE A 423 -14.42 17.29 24.70
N GLY A 424 -14.58 17.89 23.51
CA GLY A 424 -13.51 18.65 22.84
C GLY A 424 -12.72 17.87 21.78
N VAL A 425 -13.26 16.79 21.22
CA VAL A 425 -12.73 16.19 19.99
C VAL A 425 -13.12 17.05 18.79
N CYS A 426 -12.12 17.62 18.10
CA CYS A 426 -12.32 18.54 16.98
C CYS A 426 -12.35 17.83 15.63
N GLU A 427 -11.37 16.96 15.39
CA GLU A 427 -11.16 16.27 14.11
C GLU A 427 -10.91 14.79 14.36
N TRP A 428 -11.43 13.95 13.47
CA TRP A 428 -11.31 12.49 13.57
C TRP A 428 -11.10 11.88 12.19
N TYR A 429 -9.96 11.21 12.02
CA TYR A 429 -9.57 10.54 10.78
C TYR A 429 -9.16 9.09 11.06
N ARG A 430 -9.99 8.13 10.62
CA ARG A 430 -9.73 6.70 10.78
C ARG A 430 -9.35 6.05 9.46
N TYR A 431 -8.30 5.22 9.49
CA TYR A 431 -7.94 4.28 8.45
C TYR A 431 -7.89 2.87 9.03
N VAL A 432 -8.95 2.10 8.80
CA VAL A 432 -9.13 0.75 9.39
C VAL A 432 -9.05 0.80 10.93
N ASP A 433 -7.93 0.37 11.53
CA ASP A 433 -7.65 0.34 12.98
C ASP A 433 -6.92 1.60 13.50
N ASP A 434 -6.12 2.24 12.65
CA ASP A 434 -5.35 3.44 13.01
C ASP A 434 -6.25 4.69 12.94
N THR A 435 -6.29 5.47 14.02
CA THR A 435 -7.06 6.72 14.08
C THR A 435 -6.17 7.89 14.48
N PHE A 436 -6.31 9.01 13.78
CA PHE A 436 -5.71 10.30 14.11
C PHE A 436 -6.78 11.27 14.57
N VAL A 437 -6.54 11.94 15.69
CA VAL A 437 -7.50 12.81 16.35
C VAL A 437 -6.84 14.13 16.75
N LEU A 438 -7.56 15.24 16.55
CA LEU A 438 -7.23 16.52 17.15
C LEU A 438 -8.21 16.82 18.28
N VAL A 439 -7.68 17.19 19.45
CA VAL A 439 -8.49 17.56 20.62
C VAL A 439 -8.11 18.92 21.15
N GLU A 440 -9.04 19.57 21.84
CA GLU A 440 -8.76 20.80 22.56
C GLU A 440 -7.71 20.60 23.67
N PRO A 441 -6.91 21.61 24.02
CA PRO A 441 -5.86 21.49 25.05
C PRO A 441 -6.39 21.00 26.41
N THR A 442 -7.65 21.35 26.72
CA THR A 442 -8.36 21.04 27.96
C THR A 442 -8.91 19.61 28.00
N THR A 443 -9.02 18.94 26.85
CA THR A 443 -9.55 17.59 26.77
C THR A 443 -8.60 16.60 27.43
N LYS A 444 -9.15 15.81 28.37
CA LYS A 444 -8.45 14.67 28.98
C LYS A 444 -8.58 13.46 28.08
N VAL A 445 -7.43 12.90 27.68
CA VAL A 445 -7.37 11.77 26.72
C VAL A 445 -7.97 10.50 27.33
N GLU A 446 -7.88 10.38 28.65
CA GLU A 446 -8.44 9.28 29.43
C GLU A 446 -9.96 9.21 29.28
N ASN A 447 -10.65 10.36 29.24
CA ASN A 447 -12.10 10.41 29.07
C ASN A 447 -12.50 9.95 27.65
N VAL A 448 -11.75 10.35 26.64
CA VAL A 448 -11.96 9.87 25.25
C VAL A 448 -11.77 8.35 25.20
N LEU A 449 -10.70 7.85 25.82
CA LEU A 449 -10.38 6.44 25.84
C LEU A 449 -11.43 5.61 26.59
N GLU A 450 -11.97 6.14 27.69
CA GLU A 450 -13.05 5.53 28.46
C GLU A 450 -14.32 5.38 27.62
N ILE A 451 -14.76 6.43 26.92
CA ILE A 451 -15.92 6.38 26.03
C ILE A 451 -15.73 5.29 24.95
N LEU A 452 -14.56 5.24 24.32
CA LEU A 452 -14.24 4.27 23.28
C LEU A 452 -14.23 2.83 23.80
N ASN A 453 -13.63 2.60 24.98
CA ASN A 453 -13.51 1.28 25.58
C ASN A 453 -14.81 0.78 26.23
N ASN A 454 -15.72 1.68 26.60
CA ASN A 454 -17.03 1.33 27.13
C ASN A 454 -18.06 0.96 26.05
N PHE A 455 -17.75 1.19 24.76
CA PHE A 455 -18.70 0.89 23.67
C PHE A 455 -19.02 -0.60 23.54
N HIS A 456 -18.00 -1.47 23.59
CA HIS A 456 -18.21 -2.92 23.48
C HIS A 456 -17.08 -3.70 24.18
N PRO A 457 -17.39 -4.73 25.02
CA PRO A 457 -16.39 -5.43 25.85
C PRO A 457 -15.29 -6.14 25.06
N SER A 458 -15.58 -6.53 23.81
CA SER A 458 -14.59 -7.19 22.95
C SER A 458 -13.52 -6.24 22.39
N ILE A 459 -13.75 -4.93 22.33
CA ILE A 459 -12.86 -3.98 21.65
C ILE A 459 -12.13 -3.13 22.67
N THR A 460 -10.85 -2.87 22.40
CA THR A 460 -10.00 -2.07 23.27
C THR A 460 -9.10 -1.17 22.44
N PHE A 461 -9.16 0.12 22.72
CA PHE A 461 -8.31 1.15 22.17
C PHE A 461 -7.10 1.38 23.07
N THR A 462 -6.00 1.75 22.44
CA THR A 462 -4.80 2.31 23.06
C THR A 462 -4.50 3.64 22.40
N HIS A 463 -3.64 4.46 23.00
CA HIS A 463 -3.31 5.77 22.45
C HIS A 463 -1.81 6.07 22.47
N GLN A 464 -1.40 6.98 21.59
CA GLN A 464 -0.09 7.60 21.55
C GLN A 464 -0.26 9.12 21.44
N LEU A 465 0.38 9.85 22.34
CA LEU A 465 0.41 11.31 22.32
C LEU A 465 1.51 11.82 21.39
N GLU A 466 1.34 13.04 20.87
CA GLU A 466 2.40 13.77 20.20
C GLU A 466 3.62 13.97 21.11
N ILE A 467 4.80 14.02 20.49
CA ILE A 467 6.05 14.35 21.16
C ILE A 467 6.65 15.54 20.43
N ASN A 468 6.94 16.61 21.18
CA ASN A 468 7.49 17.86 20.65
C ASN A 468 6.66 18.46 19.50
N GLY A 469 5.33 18.35 19.57
CA GLY A 469 4.42 18.86 18.54
C GLY A 469 4.43 18.04 17.25
N SER A 470 4.93 16.80 17.28
CA SER A 470 4.97 15.88 16.15
C SER A 470 4.35 14.53 16.46
N LEU A 471 3.74 13.92 15.44
CA LEU A 471 3.13 12.60 15.52
C LEU A 471 3.21 11.89 14.16
N SER A 472 3.53 10.59 14.17
CA SER A 472 3.49 9.77 12.96
C SER A 472 2.10 9.17 12.76
N PHE A 473 1.55 9.24 11.55
CA PHE A 473 0.29 8.59 11.17
C PHE A 473 0.32 8.17 9.70
N LEU A 474 -0.09 6.93 9.39
CA LEU A 474 -0.08 6.37 8.02
C LEU A 474 1.19 6.65 7.22
N ASP A 475 2.36 6.40 7.82
CA ASP A 475 3.64 6.57 7.15
C ASP A 475 3.92 8.04 6.72
N VAL A 476 3.22 8.99 7.37
CA VAL A 476 3.40 10.45 7.31
C VAL A 476 3.89 10.95 8.66
N TRP A 477 4.90 11.82 8.63
CA TRP A 477 5.38 12.56 9.78
C TRP A 477 4.65 13.89 9.82
N VAL A 478 3.78 14.09 10.81
CA VAL A 478 3.04 15.35 10.97
C VAL A 478 3.74 16.16 12.04
N THR A 479 4.11 17.40 11.72
CA THR A 479 4.76 18.32 12.64
C THR A 479 4.04 19.66 12.62
N ARG A 480 3.89 20.25 13.81
CA ARG A 480 3.42 21.61 13.97
C ARG A 480 4.49 22.60 13.50
N SER A 481 4.12 23.46 12.55
CA SER A 481 4.94 24.63 12.21
C SER A 481 4.75 25.72 13.27
N PRO A 482 5.79 26.13 14.01
CA PRO A 482 5.69 27.23 14.97
C PRO A 482 5.37 28.57 14.30
N GLU A 483 5.85 28.76 13.07
CA GLU A 483 5.78 30.01 12.32
C GLU A 483 4.43 30.20 11.62
N THR A 484 3.97 29.16 10.92
CA THR A 484 2.79 29.27 10.04
C THR A 484 1.49 28.84 10.68
N LYS A 485 1.53 28.29 11.90
CA LYS A 485 0.37 27.69 12.59
C LYS A 485 -0.39 26.70 11.70
N LYS A 486 0.34 25.96 10.84
CA LYS A 486 -0.19 24.90 9.98
C LYS A 486 0.59 23.60 10.21
N PHE A 487 0.02 22.49 9.78
CA PHE A 487 0.72 21.22 9.78
C PHE A 487 1.70 21.14 8.61
N GLN A 488 2.94 20.77 8.93
CA GLN A 488 3.91 20.29 7.96
C GLN A 488 3.86 18.76 7.93
N THR A 489 4.05 18.20 6.74
CA THR A 489 4.04 16.76 6.54
C THR A 489 5.33 16.34 5.83
N ALA A 490 5.91 15.23 6.26
CA ALA A 490 7.07 14.60 5.63
C ALA A 490 6.88 13.08 5.54
N VAL A 491 7.74 12.40 4.78
CA VAL A 491 7.72 10.93 4.69
C VAL A 491 8.23 10.32 6.00
N TYR A 492 7.41 9.50 6.66
CA TYR A 492 7.84 8.75 7.85
C TYR A 492 8.24 7.32 7.49
N ARG A 493 9.36 6.88 8.05
CA ARG A 493 9.85 5.49 8.02
C ARG A 493 9.96 5.00 9.45
N LYS A 494 9.48 3.78 9.69
CA LYS A 494 9.63 3.14 11.01
C LYS A 494 11.09 2.75 11.26
N ASP A 495 11.50 2.70 12.51
CA ASP A 495 12.86 2.30 12.92
C ASP A 495 13.30 0.92 12.40
N THR A 496 12.33 0.05 12.10
CA THR A 496 12.60 -1.29 11.53
C THR A 496 12.81 -1.27 10.01
N PHE A 497 12.84 -0.09 9.37
CA PHE A 497 13.08 0.03 7.95
C PHE A 497 14.57 -0.11 7.65
N THR A 498 14.93 -1.20 6.98
CA THR A 498 16.33 -1.54 6.66
C THR A 498 16.81 -0.96 5.33
N GLY A 499 15.97 -0.22 4.61
CA GLY A 499 16.31 0.24 3.26
C GLY A 499 16.20 -0.82 2.17
N LEU A 500 15.95 -2.08 2.51
CA LEU A 500 15.93 -3.17 1.52
C LEU A 500 14.78 -3.01 0.53
N MET A 501 15.14 -3.02 -0.75
CA MET A 501 14.23 -2.97 -1.89
C MET A 501 14.53 -4.12 -2.87
N ILE A 502 13.88 -4.12 -4.02
CA ILE A 502 14.33 -4.98 -5.12
C ILE A 502 15.74 -4.53 -5.51
N LYS A 503 16.73 -5.38 -5.27
CA LYS A 503 18.12 -5.09 -5.64
C LYS A 503 18.25 -4.91 -7.16
N TRP A 504 19.15 -4.02 -7.59
CA TRP A 504 19.38 -3.74 -9.01
C TRP A 504 19.84 -4.97 -9.81
N ASN A 505 20.58 -5.88 -9.18
CA ASN A 505 21.04 -7.13 -9.77
C ASN A 505 19.98 -8.27 -9.74
N SER A 506 18.80 -8.05 -9.17
CA SER A 506 17.72 -9.05 -9.17
C SER A 506 17.24 -9.34 -10.60
N PHE A 507 16.99 -10.61 -10.92
CA PHE A 507 16.52 -11.07 -12.23
C PHE A 507 15.01 -10.84 -12.39
N VAL A 508 14.61 -9.57 -12.33
CA VAL A 508 13.24 -9.10 -12.57
C VAL A 508 13.24 -8.03 -13.66
N PRO A 509 12.12 -7.83 -14.38
CA PRO A 509 11.98 -6.77 -15.35
C PRO A 509 12.42 -5.40 -14.84
N ALA A 510 13.12 -4.63 -15.68
CA ALA A 510 13.56 -3.27 -15.36
C ALA A 510 12.39 -2.34 -15.00
N SER A 511 11.18 -2.61 -15.50
CA SER A 511 9.96 -1.88 -15.13
C SER A 511 9.63 -1.98 -13.64
N TYR A 512 9.85 -3.13 -12.99
CA TYR A 512 9.64 -3.28 -11.54
C TYR A 512 10.71 -2.54 -10.73
N LYS A 513 11.97 -2.57 -11.18
CA LYS A 513 13.07 -1.82 -10.57
C LYS A 513 12.82 -0.32 -10.67
N LYS A 514 12.42 0.16 -11.85
CA LYS A 514 12.00 1.55 -12.09
C LYS A 514 10.78 1.92 -11.26
N GLY A 515 9.75 1.08 -11.25
CA GLY A 515 8.52 1.28 -10.49
C GLY A 515 8.81 1.52 -9.01
N THR A 516 9.73 0.76 -8.42
CA THR A 516 10.14 0.94 -7.02
C THR A 516 10.62 2.36 -6.73
N ILE A 517 11.55 2.91 -7.53
CA ILE A 517 12.07 4.27 -7.36
C ILE A 517 11.00 5.32 -7.66
N VAL A 518 10.24 5.15 -8.76
CA VAL A 518 9.19 6.09 -9.15
C VAL A 518 8.10 6.20 -8.09
N THR A 519 7.70 5.09 -7.46
CA THR A 519 6.71 5.11 -6.38
C THR A 519 7.22 5.84 -5.14
N MET A 520 8.51 5.75 -4.81
CA MET A 520 9.10 6.52 -3.72
C MET A 520 9.12 8.02 -4.05
N ILE A 521 9.51 8.39 -5.26
CA ILE A 521 9.51 9.79 -5.72
C ILE A 521 8.08 10.36 -5.67
N HIS A 522 7.10 9.63 -6.20
CA HIS A 522 5.70 10.05 -6.15
C HIS A 522 5.20 10.21 -4.70
N ARG A 523 5.57 9.28 -3.81
CA ARG A 523 5.27 9.38 -2.38
C ARG A 523 5.88 10.65 -1.78
N ALA A 524 7.15 10.93 -2.05
CA ALA A 524 7.84 12.12 -1.56
C ALA A 524 7.12 13.40 -1.98
N LEU A 525 6.82 13.52 -3.28
CA LEU A 525 6.11 14.66 -3.88
C LEU A 525 4.73 14.89 -3.25
N ALA A 526 3.96 13.83 -3.06
CA ALA A 526 2.61 13.94 -2.52
C ALA A 526 2.57 14.09 -0.99
N THR A 527 3.65 13.77 -0.27
CA THR A 527 3.68 13.76 1.20
C THR A 527 4.46 14.92 1.80
N CYS A 528 5.54 15.38 1.18
CA CYS A 528 6.34 16.48 1.72
C CYS A 528 5.64 17.82 1.50
N SER A 529 5.52 18.64 2.54
CA SER A 529 4.87 19.95 2.47
C SER A 529 5.85 21.11 2.29
N THR A 530 7.13 20.89 2.54
CA THR A 530 8.18 21.92 2.45
C THR A 530 9.25 21.51 1.46
N TYR A 531 9.92 22.49 0.86
CA TYR A 531 11.06 22.24 -0.02
C TYR A 531 12.16 21.47 0.72
N THR A 532 12.48 21.86 1.96
CA THR A 532 13.50 21.21 2.78
C THR A 532 13.19 19.73 3.03
N SER A 533 11.96 19.41 3.45
CA SER A 533 11.57 18.00 3.67
C SER A 533 11.59 17.18 2.39
N LEU A 534 11.21 17.77 1.25
CA LEU A 534 11.27 17.11 -0.06
C LEU A 534 12.72 16.86 -0.51
N ALA A 535 13.60 17.84 -0.35
CA ALA A 535 15.02 17.72 -0.70
C ALA A 535 15.71 16.63 0.12
N THR A 536 15.51 16.63 1.45
CA THR A 536 15.99 15.57 2.34
C THR A 536 15.45 14.20 1.92
N GLU A 537 14.18 14.12 1.55
CA GLU A 537 13.57 12.86 1.11
C GLU A 537 14.13 12.35 -0.21
N PHE A 538 14.45 13.22 -1.17
CA PHE A 538 15.13 12.80 -2.40
C PHE A 538 16.56 12.31 -2.15
N GLU A 539 17.28 12.92 -1.22
CA GLU A 539 18.58 12.42 -0.82
C GLU A 539 18.46 11.05 -0.13
N ASN A 540 17.46 10.86 0.73
CA ASN A 540 17.14 9.54 1.28
C ASN A 540 16.87 8.51 0.18
N ILE A 541 16.07 8.85 -0.83
CA ILE A 541 15.79 7.96 -1.98
C ILE A 541 17.08 7.62 -2.74
N ARG A 542 17.98 8.59 -2.93
CA ARG A 542 19.29 8.38 -3.56
C ARG A 542 20.11 7.36 -2.77
N GLN A 543 20.28 7.57 -1.46
CA GLN A 543 21.04 6.67 -0.60
C GLN A 543 20.43 5.26 -0.53
N ILE A 544 19.10 5.17 -0.41
CA ILE A 544 18.37 3.90 -0.46
C ILE A 544 18.62 3.16 -1.79
N GLY A 545 18.57 3.88 -2.92
CA GLY A 545 18.84 3.34 -4.23
C GLY A 545 20.26 2.79 -4.36
N LEU A 546 21.26 3.59 -3.96
CA LEU A 546 22.67 3.22 -4.01
C LEU A 546 22.96 1.98 -3.16
N HIS A 547 22.43 1.90 -1.94
CA HIS A 547 22.54 0.71 -1.08
C HIS A 547 21.92 -0.55 -1.70
N ASN A 548 20.95 -0.39 -2.60
CA ASN A 548 20.35 -1.49 -3.35
C ASN A 548 21.00 -1.76 -4.71
N GLY A 549 22.14 -1.11 -5.00
CA GLY A 549 22.93 -1.28 -6.21
C GLY A 549 22.42 -0.53 -7.43
N TYR A 550 21.49 0.41 -7.27
CA TYR A 550 21.00 1.20 -8.40
C TYR A 550 22.07 2.19 -8.90
N PRO A 551 22.25 2.34 -10.22
CA PRO A 551 23.17 3.33 -10.77
C PRO A 551 22.77 4.76 -10.40
N LEU A 552 23.74 5.59 -10.01
CA LEU A 552 23.50 6.99 -9.63
C LEU A 552 22.84 7.78 -10.77
N SER A 553 23.33 7.61 -12.01
CA SER A 553 22.75 8.26 -13.20
C SER A 553 21.28 7.91 -13.40
N PHE A 554 20.89 6.66 -13.11
CA PHE A 554 19.50 6.24 -13.16
C PHE A 554 18.66 6.96 -12.09
N LEU A 555 19.14 7.02 -10.84
CA LEU A 555 18.45 7.69 -9.74
C LEU A 555 18.25 9.18 -10.04
N ASP A 556 19.31 9.87 -10.45
CA ASP A 556 19.28 11.31 -10.76
C ASP A 556 18.36 11.64 -11.92
N THR A 557 18.39 10.82 -12.97
CA THR A 557 17.45 10.97 -14.09
C THR A 557 16.00 10.85 -13.60
N ARG A 558 15.69 9.90 -12.72
CA ARG A 558 14.32 9.69 -12.24
C ARG A 558 13.86 10.79 -11.29
N ILE A 559 14.74 11.24 -10.39
CA ILE A 559 14.46 12.38 -9.50
C ILE A 559 14.23 13.65 -10.33
N GLY A 560 15.09 13.92 -11.32
CA GLY A 560 14.95 15.05 -12.25
C GLY A 560 13.62 15.03 -13.02
N ILE A 561 13.20 13.85 -13.53
CA ILE A 561 11.88 13.69 -14.16
C ILE A 561 10.76 14.04 -13.16
N GLY A 562 10.84 13.55 -11.92
CA GLY A 562 9.86 13.87 -10.87
C GLY A 562 9.76 15.36 -10.58
N LEU A 563 10.91 16.04 -10.47
CA LEU A 563 10.98 17.50 -10.29
C LEU A 563 10.41 18.27 -11.48
N SER A 564 10.66 17.82 -12.71
CA SER A 564 10.12 18.48 -13.91
C SER A 564 8.59 18.41 -14.02
N ALA A 565 7.97 17.40 -13.39
CA ALA A 565 6.51 17.30 -13.33
C ALA A 565 5.91 18.36 -12.38
N LEU A 566 6.62 18.71 -11.30
CA LEU A 566 6.22 19.81 -10.41
C LEU A 566 6.27 21.16 -11.12
N SER A 567 7.36 21.45 -11.84
CA SER A 567 7.53 22.75 -12.49
C SER A 567 6.45 23.00 -13.56
N LYS A 568 6.10 21.97 -14.35
CA LYS A 568 5.01 22.05 -15.32
C LYS A 568 3.65 22.31 -14.68
N ALA A 569 3.36 21.66 -13.55
CA ALA A 569 2.13 21.91 -12.80
C ALA A 569 2.09 23.33 -12.23
N LEU A 570 3.21 23.81 -11.65
CA LEU A 570 3.32 25.17 -11.12
C LEU A 570 3.12 26.22 -12.22
N ILE A 571 3.73 26.01 -13.39
CA ILE A 571 3.57 26.88 -14.56
C ILE A 571 2.11 26.89 -15.04
N ALA A 572 1.47 25.72 -15.12
CA ALA A 572 0.07 25.61 -15.52
C ALA A 572 -0.87 26.38 -14.57
N LEU A 573 -0.60 26.36 -13.26
CA LEU A 573 -1.38 27.13 -12.29
C LEU A 573 -1.10 28.62 -12.30
N LEU A 574 0.15 29.02 -12.56
CA LEU A 574 0.46 30.42 -12.78
C LEU A 574 -0.31 30.96 -13.99
N ILE A 575 -0.39 30.17 -15.07
CA ILE A 575 -1.18 30.51 -16.25
C ILE A 575 -2.68 30.59 -15.90
N ILE A 576 -3.23 29.62 -15.16
CA ILE A 576 -4.64 29.65 -14.73
C ILE A 576 -4.93 30.85 -13.82
N ALA A 577 -4.04 31.17 -12.88
CA ALA A 577 -4.18 32.32 -11.99
C ALA A 577 -4.13 33.64 -12.76
N VAL A 578 -3.18 33.78 -13.70
CA VAL A 578 -3.07 34.96 -14.59
C VAL A 578 -4.32 35.12 -15.46
N VAL A 579 -4.84 34.03 -16.02
CA VAL A 579 -6.09 34.04 -16.80
C VAL A 579 -7.30 34.37 -15.94
N ALA A 580 -7.39 33.84 -14.71
CA ALA A 580 -8.48 34.16 -13.78
C ALA A 580 -8.45 35.62 -13.31
N THR A 581 -7.26 36.21 -13.12
CA THR A 581 -7.11 37.64 -12.84
C THR A 581 -7.42 38.52 -14.05
N ALA A 582 -7.15 38.04 -15.27
CA ALA A 582 -7.51 38.76 -16.50
C ALA A 582 -9.03 38.77 -16.78
N VAL A 583 -9.77 37.77 -16.28
CA VAL A 583 -11.24 37.66 -16.44
C VAL A 583 -12.01 38.41 -15.34
N THR A 584 -11.33 38.90 -14.29
CA THR A 584 -11.95 39.61 -13.15
C THR A 584 -11.68 41.12 -13.10
N VAL A 585 -11.37 41.75 -14.24
CA VAL A 585 -11.45 43.21 -14.37
C VAL A 585 -12.88 43.59 -14.82
N PRO A 586 -13.72 44.21 -13.98
CA PRO A 586 -15.04 44.67 -14.41
C PRO A 586 -14.89 45.94 -15.25
N ALA A 587 -15.68 46.00 -16.31
CA ALA A 587 -15.91 47.18 -17.12
C ALA A 587 -16.38 48.37 -16.27
N VAL A 588 -15.50 49.34 -16.00
CA VAL A 588 -15.88 50.66 -15.47
C VAL A 588 -14.97 51.74 -16.06
N LEU A 589 -15.62 52.75 -16.65
CA LEU A 589 -15.12 54.01 -17.21
C LEU A 589 -14.40 53.99 -18.58
N LEU A 590 -15.21 54.17 -19.64
CA LEU A 590 -14.81 54.94 -20.82
C LEU A 590 -15.70 56.17 -20.92
N THR A 591 -15.27 57.29 -20.31
CA THR A 591 -15.63 58.63 -20.76
C THR A 591 -14.46 59.18 -21.57
N ARG A 592 -14.72 59.53 -22.84
CA ARG A 592 -13.84 60.29 -23.73
C ARG A 592 -13.39 61.60 -23.05
N PRO A 593 -12.17 62.10 -23.31
CA PRO A 593 -12.03 63.06 -24.42
C PRO A 593 -10.74 62.93 -25.25
N THR A 594 -10.92 63.28 -26.53
CA THR A 594 -10.01 63.98 -27.47
C THR A 594 -8.56 64.26 -27.08
N ALA A 595 -7.60 63.86 -27.92
CA ALA A 595 -6.64 64.75 -28.57
C ALA A 595 -5.71 63.97 -29.52
N GLN A 596 -5.33 64.65 -30.60
CA GLN A 596 -4.40 64.20 -31.63
C GLN A 596 -2.99 63.98 -31.07
N SER A 597 -2.32 62.92 -31.52
CA SER A 597 -0.92 63.02 -31.96
C SER A 597 -0.47 61.69 -32.60
N SER A 598 -0.20 61.79 -33.89
CA SER A 598 0.64 60.88 -34.65
C SER A 598 2.03 60.79 -34.01
N THR A 599 2.51 59.58 -33.73
CA THR A 599 3.95 59.35 -33.54
C THR A 599 4.38 58.14 -34.37
N THR A 600 5.09 58.44 -35.45
CA THR A 600 5.78 57.50 -36.32
C THR A 600 7.04 57.01 -35.58
N LEU A 601 7.20 55.70 -35.42
CA LEU A 601 8.47 55.11 -35.01
C LEU A 601 9.09 54.39 -36.21
N THR A 602 10.05 55.07 -36.83
CA THR A 602 11.00 54.55 -37.80
C THR A 602 12.14 53.86 -37.07
N TYR A 603 12.42 52.59 -37.39
CA TYR A 603 13.69 51.95 -37.04
C TYR A 603 14.49 51.68 -38.31
N THR A 604 15.77 52.07 -38.27
CA THR A 604 16.77 51.84 -39.32
C THR A 604 17.42 50.48 -39.13
N ASN A 605 17.25 49.57 -40.08
CA ASN A 605 18.13 48.42 -40.24
C ASN A 605 19.39 48.87 -40.98
N SER A 606 20.56 48.45 -40.49
CA SER A 606 21.71 48.28 -41.37
C SER A 606 21.35 47.24 -42.44
N SER A 607 21.56 47.61 -43.71
CA SER A 607 21.26 46.89 -44.97
C SER A 607 19.79 46.80 -45.41
N THR A 608 19.41 47.79 -46.25
CA THR A 608 18.60 47.71 -47.49
C THR A 608 17.26 46.97 -47.47
N GLU A 609 16.19 47.71 -47.14
CA GLU A 609 15.02 48.03 -47.99
C GLU A 609 13.77 48.29 -47.13
N LEU A 610 13.09 49.40 -47.44
CA LEU A 610 11.97 49.99 -46.73
C LEU A 610 10.67 49.29 -47.16
N SER A 611 9.80 48.89 -46.24
CA SER A 611 8.39 48.61 -46.57
C SER A 611 7.48 48.88 -45.39
N THR A 612 6.71 49.96 -45.50
CA THR A 612 5.59 50.35 -44.66
C THR A 612 4.31 49.64 -45.10
N MET A 613 3.52 49.09 -44.18
CA MET A 613 2.15 48.66 -44.50
C MET A 613 1.17 49.03 -43.39
N THR A 614 0.15 49.78 -43.79
CA THR A 614 -0.96 50.30 -42.97
C THR A 614 -2.22 49.56 -43.39
N ILE A 615 -2.96 48.90 -42.49
CA ILE A 615 -4.32 48.41 -42.79
C ILE A 615 -5.25 48.58 -41.58
N SER A 616 -6.38 49.21 -41.84
CA SER A 616 -7.53 49.45 -40.95
C SER A 616 -8.57 48.33 -41.01
N SER A 617 -9.37 48.25 -39.94
CA SER A 617 -10.49 47.35 -39.61
C SER A 617 -11.48 46.98 -40.73
N ALA A 618 -11.87 45.70 -40.80
CA ALA A 618 -13.28 45.24 -40.70
C ALA A 618 -13.41 43.69 -40.72
N ASP A 619 -13.98 43.16 -39.63
CA ASP A 619 -14.90 42.03 -39.48
C ASP A 619 -14.73 40.62 -40.11
N THR A 620 -14.73 39.66 -39.17
CA THR A 620 -15.45 38.37 -39.11
C THR A 620 -14.88 37.08 -39.69
N THR A 621 -14.96 36.05 -38.82
CA THR A 621 -15.00 34.58 -39.05
C THR A 621 -13.69 33.83 -39.35
N THR A 622 -13.18 33.19 -38.29
CA THR A 622 -12.79 31.77 -38.15
C THR A 622 -12.31 31.04 -39.41
N ILE A 623 -11.07 30.51 -39.38
CA ILE A 623 -10.75 29.06 -39.43
C ILE A 623 -9.23 28.85 -39.38
N VAL A 624 -8.82 28.22 -38.28
CA VAL A 624 -7.78 27.18 -38.14
C VAL A 624 -6.91 26.89 -39.37
N SER A 625 -5.59 27.06 -39.26
CA SER A 625 -4.68 25.91 -39.31
C SER A 625 -3.20 26.27 -39.08
N MET A 626 -2.58 25.38 -38.31
CA MET A 626 -1.23 24.87 -38.49
C MET A 626 0.00 25.77 -38.31
N ALA A 627 0.71 25.37 -37.27
CA ALA A 627 2.12 24.97 -37.30
C ALA A 627 3.15 26.07 -36.98
N SER A 628 3.85 25.80 -35.88
CA SER A 628 5.30 25.91 -35.68
C SER A 628 5.98 27.15 -36.27
N VAL A 629 6.80 27.82 -35.45
CA VAL A 629 8.26 27.73 -35.53
C VAL A 629 8.86 28.63 -34.43
N ASN A 630 9.90 28.12 -33.81
CA ASN A 630 10.97 28.79 -33.05
C ASN A 630 10.70 29.42 -31.67
N THR A 631 11.26 28.72 -30.68
CA THR A 631 12.08 29.24 -29.58
C THR A 631 12.95 30.44 -29.97
N GLU A 632 13.01 31.47 -29.11
CA GLU A 632 14.28 32.03 -28.59
C GLU A 632 14.08 33.13 -27.52
N ILE A 633 14.91 33.03 -26.48
CA ILE A 633 15.57 34.09 -25.69
C ILE A 633 14.74 34.89 -24.65
N THR A 634 15.05 34.51 -23.41
CA THR A 634 15.16 35.29 -22.16
C THR A 634 15.47 36.79 -22.29
N SER A 635 14.81 37.64 -21.51
CA SER A 635 15.38 38.26 -20.27
C SER A 635 14.55 39.44 -19.76
N ASN A 636 14.69 39.69 -18.45
CA ASN A 636 14.32 40.87 -17.65
C ASN A 636 12.94 40.88 -16.98
N VAL A 637 12.86 40.26 -15.80
CA VAL A 637 12.22 40.91 -14.65
C VAL A 637 13.06 40.66 -13.40
N VAL A 638 13.42 41.77 -12.77
CA VAL A 638 14.16 41.90 -11.51
C VAL A 638 13.31 41.38 -10.35
N LEU A 639 13.95 40.61 -9.46
CA LEU A 639 13.40 40.12 -8.21
C LEU A 639 12.97 41.26 -7.27
N THR A 640 11.73 41.18 -6.78
CA THR A 640 11.38 41.64 -5.43
C THR A 640 10.76 40.48 -4.67
N THR A 641 11.41 40.15 -3.56
CA THR A 641 11.12 39.08 -2.61
C THR A 641 9.73 39.21 -1.99
N MET A 642 8.90 38.17 -2.19
CA MET A 642 7.82 37.80 -1.27
C MET A 642 7.85 36.27 -1.12
N GLU A 643 8.29 35.80 0.04
CA GLU A 643 8.16 34.40 0.44
C GLU A 643 6.69 34.01 0.46
N THR A 644 6.26 33.34 -0.61
CA THR A 644 4.93 32.74 -0.70
C THR A 644 5.11 31.23 -0.62
N THR A 645 4.64 30.64 0.47
CA THR A 645 4.54 29.19 0.65
C THR A 645 3.53 28.64 -0.36
N VAL A 646 4.02 28.19 -1.52
CA VAL A 646 3.18 27.51 -2.51
C VAL A 646 2.84 26.12 -1.97
N ASP A 647 1.55 25.85 -1.76
CA ASP A 647 1.04 24.56 -1.35
C ASP A 647 1.11 23.57 -2.54
N ILE A 648 2.20 22.79 -2.58
CA ILE A 648 2.61 21.96 -3.73
C ILE A 648 1.59 20.84 -4.07
N ALA A 649 0.67 20.48 -3.16
CA ALA A 649 -0.21 19.33 -3.35
C ALA A 649 -1.64 19.64 -3.79
N SER A 650 -2.13 20.89 -3.65
CA SER A 650 -3.49 21.25 -4.12
C SER A 650 -3.60 21.29 -5.65
N THR A 651 -2.47 21.15 -6.33
CA THR A 651 -2.24 21.51 -7.72
C THR A 651 -1.82 20.34 -8.62
N VAL A 652 -1.65 19.15 -8.07
CA VAL A 652 -1.21 17.96 -8.81
C VAL A 652 -2.32 16.90 -8.81
N SER A 653 -3.32 17.08 -9.66
CA SER A 653 -4.16 15.98 -10.17
C SER A 653 -3.72 15.64 -11.59
N ILE A 654 -2.62 14.90 -11.70
CA ILE A 654 -2.15 14.39 -13.00
C ILE A 654 -2.86 13.06 -13.27
N THR A 655 -3.92 13.10 -14.07
CA THR A 655 -4.35 11.93 -14.85
C THR A 655 -3.32 11.72 -15.95
N ALA A 656 -2.31 10.90 -15.67
CA ALA A 656 -1.41 10.39 -16.70
C ALA A 656 -2.11 9.20 -17.38
N ASP A 657 -2.26 9.34 -18.69
CA ASP A 657 -2.83 8.37 -19.62
C ASP A 657 -2.14 7.00 -19.47
N MET A 658 -2.84 6.05 -18.86
CA MET A 658 -2.44 4.64 -18.68
C MET A 658 -3.17 3.75 -19.70
N THR A 659 -3.29 4.20 -20.95
CA THR A 659 -4.09 3.54 -21.99
C THR A 659 -3.38 2.44 -22.78
N SER A 660 -2.28 1.86 -22.27
CA SER A 660 -1.66 0.67 -22.89
C SER A 660 -1.43 -0.52 -21.96
N ILE A 661 -2.17 -0.59 -20.85
CA ILE A 661 -2.34 -1.83 -20.08
C ILE A 661 -3.80 -2.25 -20.25
N THR A 662 -4.04 -3.11 -21.24
CA THR A 662 -5.36 -3.61 -21.61
C THR A 662 -6.12 -4.16 -20.41
N ALA A 663 -7.37 -3.69 -20.29
CA ALA A 663 -8.37 -4.03 -19.31
C ALA A 663 -8.48 -5.54 -19.00
N ALA A 664 -8.13 -5.91 -17.77
CA ALA A 664 -8.73 -7.02 -17.04
C ALA A 664 -8.59 -6.75 -15.53
N ASP A 665 -9.74 -6.57 -14.85
CA ASP A 665 -9.94 -6.61 -13.40
C ASP A 665 -9.23 -5.61 -12.48
N MET A 666 -9.55 -4.31 -12.61
CA MET A 666 -9.05 -3.22 -11.75
C MET A 666 -10.15 -2.43 -10.98
N THR A 667 -11.29 -3.05 -10.65
CA THR A 667 -12.41 -2.35 -9.96
C THR A 667 -12.46 -2.53 -8.44
N SER A 668 -11.41 -3.02 -7.77
CA SER A 668 -11.36 -3.07 -6.29
C SER A 668 -10.02 -2.65 -5.66
N ILE A 669 -9.08 -2.12 -6.45
CA ILE A 669 -7.73 -1.78 -6.00
C ILE A 669 -7.54 -0.26 -6.05
N THR A 670 -8.31 0.47 -5.24
CA THR A 670 -7.98 1.86 -4.91
C THR A 670 -7.96 2.00 -3.39
N ALA A 671 -6.85 2.55 -2.90
CA ALA A 671 -6.63 2.98 -1.51
C ALA A 671 -6.01 1.98 -0.50
N ALA A 672 -5.21 1.02 -0.97
CA ALA A 672 -4.40 0.20 -0.08
C ALA A 672 -2.94 0.08 -0.58
N ASP A 673 -2.06 0.85 0.08
CA ASP A 673 -0.75 0.44 0.57
C ASP A 673 0.21 -0.34 -0.36
N MET A 674 0.70 0.24 -1.46
CA MET A 674 1.71 -0.41 -2.33
C MET A 674 3.03 -0.81 -1.62
N THR A 675 3.32 -0.31 -0.41
CA THR A 675 4.47 -0.73 0.41
C THR A 675 4.14 -1.82 1.43
N SER A 676 2.88 -2.01 1.84
CA SER A 676 2.48 -3.11 2.75
C SER A 676 1.72 -4.25 2.06
N ILE A 677 1.00 -3.98 0.96
CA ILE A 677 0.31 -4.97 0.12
C ILE A 677 1.24 -5.75 -0.80
N THR A 678 2.43 -5.22 -1.10
CA THR A 678 3.47 -6.04 -1.74
C THR A 678 4.01 -7.15 -0.84
N ALA A 679 3.71 -7.11 0.48
CA ALA A 679 4.16 -8.13 1.40
C ALA A 679 3.07 -9.20 1.65
N ALA A 680 1.80 -8.86 1.89
CA ALA A 680 0.79 -9.83 2.32
C ALA A 680 -0.14 -10.40 1.22
N ASP A 681 -0.60 -9.58 0.28
CA ASP A 681 -1.61 -10.02 -0.71
C ASP A 681 -1.02 -10.41 -2.06
N MET A 682 0.21 -10.00 -2.38
CA MET A 682 0.91 -10.58 -3.54
C MET A 682 1.25 -12.05 -3.32
N THR A 683 1.44 -12.54 -2.07
CA THR A 683 1.79 -13.95 -1.81
C THR A 683 0.67 -14.97 -2.01
N SER A 684 -0.60 -14.55 -2.01
CA SER A 684 -1.73 -15.41 -2.38
C SER A 684 -1.89 -15.55 -3.90
N ILE A 685 -1.43 -14.56 -4.66
CA ILE A 685 -1.45 -14.53 -6.13
C ILE A 685 -0.16 -15.18 -6.68
N THR A 686 1.00 -14.94 -6.07
CA THR A 686 2.29 -15.39 -6.61
C THR A 686 2.55 -16.89 -6.49
N ALA A 687 1.94 -17.63 -5.56
CA ALA A 687 2.21 -19.07 -5.47
C ALA A 687 1.50 -19.91 -6.57
N ALA A 688 0.43 -19.40 -7.19
CA ALA A 688 -0.28 -20.08 -8.27
C ALA A 688 -0.03 -19.45 -9.65
N ASP A 689 0.24 -18.13 -9.70
CA ASP A 689 0.53 -17.42 -10.95
C ASP A 689 2.04 -17.24 -11.24
N MET A 690 2.97 -17.53 -10.32
CA MET A 690 4.42 -17.58 -10.65
C MET A 690 4.85 -18.83 -11.42
N THR A 691 3.92 -19.67 -11.88
CA THR A 691 4.23 -20.65 -12.93
C THR A 691 3.75 -20.18 -14.31
N SER A 692 2.80 -19.24 -14.39
CA SER A 692 2.19 -18.76 -15.63
C SER A 692 2.56 -17.30 -16.00
N ILE A 693 3.03 -16.48 -15.05
CA ILE A 693 3.42 -15.07 -15.27
C ILE A 693 4.94 -14.88 -15.27
N THR A 694 5.69 -15.61 -14.43
CA THR A 694 7.16 -15.69 -14.53
C THR A 694 7.56 -16.13 -15.93
N ALA A 695 6.84 -17.09 -16.48
CA ALA A 695 6.81 -17.46 -17.87
C ALA A 695 6.88 -16.30 -18.88
N ALA A 696 5.83 -15.48 -18.97
CA ALA A 696 5.73 -14.39 -19.95
C ALA A 696 6.73 -13.25 -19.67
N SER A 697 7.02 -13.00 -18.39
CA SER A 697 8.00 -12.01 -17.94
C SER A 697 9.44 -12.44 -18.22
N SER A 698 9.76 -13.73 -18.11
CA SER A 698 11.11 -14.27 -18.34
C SER A 698 11.52 -14.07 -19.79
N ALA A 699 10.62 -14.33 -20.74
CA ALA A 699 10.87 -14.08 -22.15
C ALA A 699 11.15 -12.60 -22.42
N SER A 700 10.33 -11.68 -21.92
CA SER A 700 10.53 -10.22 -22.09
C SER A 700 11.77 -9.69 -21.34
N THR A 701 12.13 -10.29 -20.20
CA THR A 701 13.31 -9.91 -19.40
C THR A 701 14.60 -10.33 -20.08
N ILE A 702 14.63 -11.53 -20.65
CA ILE A 702 15.75 -11.98 -21.46
C ILE A 702 15.83 -11.08 -22.71
N ILE A 703 14.70 -10.73 -23.34
CA ILE A 703 14.69 -9.92 -24.58
C ILE A 703 15.26 -8.53 -24.29
N ALA A 704 14.84 -7.87 -23.23
CA ALA A 704 15.28 -6.52 -22.89
C ALA A 704 16.74 -6.45 -22.39
N ASN A 705 17.23 -7.44 -21.66
CA ASN A 705 18.61 -7.44 -21.12
C ASN A 705 19.65 -7.91 -22.15
N VAL A 706 19.26 -8.74 -23.14
CA VAL A 706 20.17 -9.22 -24.20
C VAL A 706 20.20 -8.29 -25.41
N THR A 707 19.16 -7.48 -25.65
CA THR A 707 19.14 -6.52 -26.77
C THR A 707 20.00 -5.27 -26.54
N ALA A 708 20.17 -4.84 -25.28
CA ALA A 708 20.93 -3.62 -24.96
C ALA A 708 22.42 -3.65 -25.39
N PRO A 709 23.16 -4.77 -25.30
CA PRO A 709 24.54 -4.85 -25.82
C PRO A 709 24.61 -5.14 -27.32
N ILE A 710 23.56 -5.70 -27.93
CA ILE A 710 23.55 -6.12 -29.35
C ILE A 710 23.18 -4.94 -30.26
N ALA A 711 22.32 -4.02 -29.80
CA ALA A 711 21.95 -2.81 -30.54
C ALA A 711 23.11 -1.79 -30.70
N GLY A 712 24.23 -1.98 -30.00
CA GLY A 712 25.45 -1.18 -30.18
C GLY A 712 26.47 -1.78 -31.16
N LYS A 713 26.18 -2.94 -31.76
CA LYS A 713 27.07 -3.65 -32.70
C LYS A 713 26.37 -4.12 -33.99
N ILE A 714 25.10 -3.75 -34.18
CA ILE A 714 24.37 -3.76 -35.46
C ILE A 714 24.19 -2.30 -35.83
#